data_AF-A0A8S2AKQ6-F1
#
_entry.id   AF-A0A8S2AKQ6-F1
#
_cell.length_a   1.000
_cell.length_b   1.000
_cell.length_c   1.000
_cell.angle_alpha   90.00
_cell.angle_beta   90.00
_cell.angle_gamma   90.00
#
_symmetry.space_group_name_H-M   'P 1'
#
loop_
_entity.id
_entity.type
_entity.pdbx_description
1 polymer ?
#
loop_
_entity_poly.entity_id
_entity_poly.type
_entity_poly.pdbx_seq_one_letter_code
_entity_poly.pdbx_strand_id
1 'polypeptide(L)'
;MFLPRVNGTRFPPLVASRRLFSASAASLQQYCTEKPPIKPWPQRLFPKRLVSMITQQQNIDLALQIFLYAGKSHPGFTHNYDTYHTILFKLSRARAFDPVESLMADLRNSYPPIKCGENLFIDLLRNYGLAGRYESSMRIFLRIPDFGVKRSVRSLNTLLNVLIQNQRFDLVHAMFKNSKESFGITPNIFTCNLLVKALCKKNDIESAYKVLDEIPAMGLVPNLVTYTTILGGYVARGDMESAKRVLEEMLDRGWYPDATTYTVLMDGYCKLGRFSEAATVMDEMEKNEIEPNEVTYGVMIRALCKEKKSGEARNMFDEMLDRSFMPDSSLCCKVIDALCEDHKVDEACGLWRKMLKNNCMPDNALLSTLIHWLCKEGRVTEARKLFDEFEKGSIPSLLTYNTLIAGMCEKGELTEAGRLWDDMFERKCKPNAFTYNVLIEGLSKNGNVKEGVRVLEEMLEIGCFPNKTTFLILFEGLQKLGKEEDAIKIVSMAVMNGKVDRESWELFLKKFVGELDKGGQRLLWQLKGREAASQGRLRFSIHVPVQAIVIIKQLTLISLLLPLSSSSSSSSRFAPLRLSPIRSPAARTQHSVRAFSAVTMTDSNDAGMDAVQRRLMFEDECILVDENDRVVGHDTKYNCHLMEKIEAENLLHRAFSVFLFNSKYELLLQQRSKTKVTFPLVWTNTCCSHPLYRESELIEESVLGVRNAAQRKLLDELGIVAEDVPVDEFTPLGRMLYKAPSDGKWGEHELDYLLFIVRDVKLQPNPDEVAEIKYVSREELKELVKKADAGDEAVKLSPWFRLVVDNFLMKWWDHVEKGTLIEAADMKTIHKL
;
A
#
# COMPACT_ATOMS: atom_id res chain seq x y z
N MET A 1 -20.82 -36.13 -11.37
CA MET A 1 -21.06 -37.38 -10.62
C MET A 1 -19.68 -38.02 -10.50
N PHE A 2 -19.17 -38.23 -9.28
CA PHE A 2 -17.92 -38.98 -8.97
C PHE A 2 -16.55 -38.28 -9.07
N LEU A 3 -16.30 -37.25 -8.26
CA LEU A 3 -15.03 -37.21 -7.50
C LEU A 3 -15.13 -38.23 -6.34
N PRO A 4 -14.05 -38.96 -6.02
CA PRO A 4 -14.12 -40.08 -5.08
C PRO A 4 -14.75 -39.65 -3.75
N ARG A 5 -15.62 -40.50 -3.21
CA ARG A 5 -16.18 -40.34 -1.86
C ARG A 5 -15.01 -40.34 -0.89
N VAL A 6 -14.54 -39.16 -0.50
CA VAL A 6 -13.80 -39.02 0.76
C VAL A 6 -14.82 -39.35 1.84
N ASN A 7 -14.69 -40.55 2.39
CA ASN A 7 -15.49 -41.01 3.52
C ASN A 7 -15.43 -39.95 4.64
N GLY A 8 -16.58 -39.38 4.97
CA GLY A 8 -16.84 -38.94 6.34
C GLY A 8 -16.27 -37.59 6.80
N THR A 9 -15.93 -36.63 5.94
CA THR A 9 -15.91 -35.23 6.40
C THR A 9 -17.34 -34.69 6.39
N ARG A 10 -18.17 -35.18 7.34
CA ARG A 10 -19.23 -34.34 7.89
C ARG A 10 -18.59 -33.00 8.20
N PHE A 11 -19.20 -31.88 7.81
CA PHE A 11 -18.86 -30.59 8.39
C PHE A 11 -18.65 -30.84 9.89
N PRO A 12 -17.48 -30.54 10.50
CA PRO A 12 -17.46 -30.38 11.94
C PRO A 12 -18.59 -29.41 12.25
N PRO A 13 -19.36 -29.60 13.34
CA PRO A 13 -20.56 -28.82 13.60
C PRO A 13 -20.19 -27.35 13.80
N LEU A 14 -19.98 -26.61 12.71
CA LEU A 14 -19.81 -25.17 12.66
C LEU A 14 -21.14 -24.45 12.94
N VAL A 15 -22.22 -25.23 13.08
CA VAL A 15 -23.52 -24.82 13.65
C VAL A 15 -23.45 -24.68 15.19
N ALA A 16 -22.33 -25.00 15.84
CA ALA A 16 -22.18 -24.89 17.29
C ALA A 16 -21.00 -24.01 17.73
N SER A 17 -20.85 -22.80 17.17
CA SER A 17 -20.28 -21.71 17.96
C SER A 17 -21.23 -20.51 17.96
N ARG A 18 -22.12 -20.49 18.97
CA ARG A 18 -22.90 -19.30 19.39
C ARG A 18 -21.99 -18.11 19.81
N ARG A 19 -20.67 -18.23 19.68
CA ARG A 19 -19.66 -17.34 20.27
C ARG A 19 -19.00 -16.36 19.31
N LEU A 20 -19.60 -16.11 18.15
CA LEU A 20 -19.35 -14.86 17.44
C LEU A 20 -20.66 -14.09 17.38
N PHE A 21 -20.65 -12.88 17.90
CA PHE A 21 -21.78 -12.12 18.48
C PHE A 21 -22.18 -12.48 19.92
N SER A 22 -21.34 -13.17 20.70
CA SER A 22 -21.51 -13.24 22.17
C SER A 22 -20.39 -12.56 22.97
N ALA A 23 -19.60 -11.68 22.33
CA ALA A 23 -18.64 -10.85 23.05
C ALA A 23 -19.38 -9.63 23.61
N SER A 24 -19.16 -9.35 24.90
CA SER A 24 -19.86 -8.33 25.67
C SER A 24 -19.65 -6.94 25.10
N ALA A 25 -20.65 -6.07 25.25
CA ALA A 25 -20.56 -4.62 25.02
C ALA A 25 -19.39 -3.91 25.76
N ALA A 26 -18.60 -4.65 26.56
CA ALA A 26 -17.46 -4.17 27.33
C ALA A 26 -16.26 -3.74 26.48
N SER A 27 -16.03 -4.34 25.29
CA SER A 27 -14.85 -4.02 24.45
C SER A 27 -14.90 -2.61 23.84
N LEU A 28 -16.09 -2.12 23.49
CA LEU A 28 -16.30 -0.77 22.95
C LEU A 28 -16.40 0.29 24.05
N GLN A 29 -16.60 -0.12 25.31
CA GLN A 29 -16.89 0.78 26.42
C GLN A 29 -15.69 1.66 26.78
N GLN A 30 -14.45 1.16 26.63
CA GLN A 30 -13.22 1.93 26.81
C GLN A 30 -13.06 3.11 25.84
N TYR A 31 -13.76 3.07 24.70
CA TYR A 31 -13.69 4.10 23.66
C TYR A 31 -14.85 5.12 23.73
N CYS A 32 -15.80 4.94 24.65
CA CYS A 32 -17.04 5.75 24.71
C CYS A 32 -16.96 6.96 25.65
N THR A 33 -15.88 7.14 26.42
CA THR A 33 -15.85 8.05 27.57
C THR A 33 -15.35 9.46 27.27
N GLU A 34 -14.67 9.69 26.14
CA GLU A 34 -14.05 10.99 25.85
C GLU A 34 -14.56 11.58 24.53
N LYS A 35 -14.91 12.88 24.56
CA LYS A 35 -15.21 13.63 23.33
C LYS A 35 -13.95 13.63 22.46
N PRO A 36 -14.02 13.22 21.18
CA PRO A 36 -12.85 13.18 20.32
C PRO A 36 -12.18 14.56 20.28
N PRO A 37 -10.84 14.65 20.25
CA PRO A 37 -10.07 15.90 20.21
C PRO A 37 -10.16 16.62 18.86
N ILE A 38 -11.37 16.69 18.27
CA ILE A 38 -11.68 17.43 17.05
C ILE A 38 -12.39 18.71 17.48
N LYS A 39 -11.76 19.86 17.23
CA LYS A 39 -12.32 21.18 17.53
C LYS A 39 -12.29 22.11 16.31
N PRO A 40 -13.44 22.73 15.95
CA PRO A 40 -14.78 22.50 16.51
C PRO A 40 -15.40 21.18 16.01
N TRP A 41 -16.11 20.47 16.90
CA TRP A 41 -16.94 19.34 16.47
C TRP A 41 -18.11 19.86 15.61
N PRO A 42 -18.45 19.22 14.48
CA PRO A 42 -19.50 19.71 13.59
C PRO A 42 -20.84 19.89 14.31
N GLN A 43 -21.53 21.02 14.10
CA GLN A 43 -22.88 21.22 14.66
C GLN A 43 -23.93 20.36 13.94
N ARG A 44 -23.79 20.20 12.62
CA ARG A 44 -24.57 19.25 11.81
C ARG A 44 -23.65 18.18 11.27
N LEU A 45 -23.99 16.92 11.52
CA LEU A 45 -23.26 15.75 11.07
C LEU A 45 -24.16 14.94 10.13
N PHE A 46 -23.64 14.61 8.95
CA PHE A 46 -24.31 13.73 7.98
C PHE A 46 -23.36 12.55 7.67
N PRO A 47 -23.86 11.38 7.25
CA PRO A 47 -23.05 10.18 7.06
C PRO A 47 -21.81 10.39 6.17
N LYS A 48 -21.95 11.10 5.04
CA LYS A 48 -20.83 11.45 4.14
C LYS A 48 -19.70 12.21 4.85
N ARG A 49 -20.06 13.16 5.72
CA ARG A 49 -19.07 13.94 6.50
C ARG A 49 -18.35 13.06 7.52
N LEU A 50 -19.08 12.15 8.18
CA LEU A 50 -18.47 11.20 9.11
C LEU A 50 -17.50 10.24 8.39
N VAL A 51 -17.88 9.73 7.21
CA VAL A 51 -17.00 8.89 6.36
C VAL A 51 -15.69 9.62 6.04
N SER A 52 -15.77 10.89 5.61
CA SER A 52 -14.57 11.71 5.35
C SER A 52 -13.70 11.86 6.60
N MET A 53 -14.32 12.15 7.76
CA MET A 53 -13.60 12.32 9.03
C MET A 53 -12.86 11.04 9.45
N ILE A 54 -13.51 9.87 9.34
CA ILE A 54 -12.92 8.56 9.67
C ILE A 54 -11.80 8.20 8.70
N THR A 55 -12.00 8.44 7.40
CA THR A 55 -11.02 8.11 6.36
C THR A 55 -9.71 8.85 6.57
N GLN A 56 -9.78 10.15 6.87
CA GLN A 56 -8.62 11.03 7.10
C GLN A 56 -7.81 10.70 8.37
N GLN A 57 -8.37 9.97 9.34
CA GLN A 57 -7.63 9.66 10.56
C GLN A 57 -6.56 8.60 10.30
N GLN A 58 -5.31 8.87 10.70
CA GLN A 58 -4.26 7.83 10.72
C GLN A 58 -4.33 6.97 11.99
N ASN A 59 -4.79 7.55 13.10
CA ASN A 59 -4.98 6.81 14.35
C ASN A 59 -6.33 6.07 14.33
N ILE A 60 -6.26 4.74 14.47
CA ILE A 60 -7.41 3.82 14.38
C ILE A 60 -8.32 3.96 15.61
N ASP A 61 -7.75 4.12 16.80
CA ASP A 61 -8.52 4.32 18.04
C ASP A 61 -9.29 5.64 17.99
N LEU A 62 -8.67 6.69 17.47
CA LEU A 62 -9.34 7.99 17.26
C LEU A 62 -10.47 7.86 16.23
N ALA A 63 -10.25 7.14 15.12
CA ALA A 63 -11.28 6.88 14.13
C ALA A 63 -12.50 6.16 14.73
N LEU A 64 -12.25 5.16 15.59
CA LEU A 64 -13.27 4.42 16.32
C LEU A 64 -14.01 5.31 17.33
N GLN A 65 -13.30 6.15 18.10
CA GLN A 65 -13.91 7.11 19.02
C GLN A 65 -14.82 8.12 18.28
N ILE A 66 -14.38 8.63 17.13
CA ILE A 66 -15.19 9.53 16.29
C ILE A 66 -16.49 8.84 15.84
N PHE A 67 -16.39 7.60 15.38
CA PHE A 67 -17.54 6.80 14.97
C PHE A 67 -18.52 6.60 16.14
N LEU A 68 -18.03 6.13 17.28
CA LEU A 68 -18.86 5.84 18.46
C LEU A 68 -19.51 7.11 19.04
N TYR A 69 -18.75 8.21 19.12
CA TYR A 69 -19.25 9.49 19.62
C TYR A 69 -20.30 10.10 18.69
N ALA A 70 -20.12 9.98 17.36
CA ALA A 70 -21.11 10.43 16.38
C ALA A 70 -22.47 9.74 16.59
N GLY A 71 -22.49 8.41 16.75
CA GLY A 71 -23.73 7.65 16.95
C GLY A 71 -24.38 7.84 18.32
N LYS A 72 -23.59 7.97 19.40
CA LYS A 72 -24.12 8.03 20.78
C LYS A 72 -24.44 9.45 21.26
N SER A 73 -23.68 10.44 20.82
CA SER A 73 -23.65 11.76 21.47
C SER A 73 -24.05 12.90 20.54
N HIS A 74 -24.11 12.69 19.21
CA HIS A 74 -24.51 13.75 18.28
C HIS A 74 -26.03 13.78 18.08
N PRO A 75 -26.73 14.87 18.44
CA PRO A 75 -28.19 14.94 18.33
C PRO A 75 -28.67 14.75 16.89
N GLY A 76 -29.61 13.83 16.68
CA GLY A 76 -30.26 13.62 15.38
C GLY A 76 -29.42 12.89 14.33
N PHE A 77 -28.28 12.31 14.71
CA PHE A 77 -27.45 11.51 13.80
C PHE A 77 -27.73 10.00 13.95
N THR A 78 -27.83 9.29 12.83
CA THR A 78 -27.88 7.83 12.78
C THR A 78 -26.88 7.30 11.76
N HIS A 79 -26.27 6.16 12.09
CA HIS A 79 -25.34 5.50 11.18
C HIS A 79 -26.08 4.88 9.98
N ASN A 80 -25.42 4.90 8.82
CA ASN A 80 -25.85 4.19 7.62
C ASN A 80 -24.79 3.15 7.20
N TYR A 81 -25.06 2.42 6.13
CA TYR A 81 -24.14 1.41 5.57
C TYR A 81 -22.73 1.97 5.32
N ASP A 82 -22.59 3.14 4.68
CA ASP A 82 -21.28 3.71 4.34
C ASP A 82 -20.42 4.00 5.57
N THR A 83 -21.05 4.51 6.64
CA THR A 83 -20.32 4.80 7.89
C THR A 83 -19.82 3.52 8.56
N TYR A 84 -20.62 2.45 8.55
CA TYR A 84 -20.21 1.13 9.05
C TYR A 84 -19.15 0.50 8.16
N HIS A 85 -19.32 0.53 6.83
CA HIS A 85 -18.37 -0.03 5.88
C HIS A 85 -16.99 0.63 6.03
N THR A 86 -16.95 1.96 6.11
CA THR A 86 -15.71 2.73 6.26
C THR A 86 -14.95 2.36 7.53
N ILE A 87 -15.63 2.32 8.69
CA ILE A 87 -14.95 2.01 9.96
C ILE A 87 -14.52 0.54 10.02
N LEU A 88 -15.37 -0.39 9.58
CA LEU A 88 -15.07 -1.83 9.57
C LEU A 88 -13.91 -2.16 8.62
N PHE A 89 -13.88 -1.54 7.44
CA PHE A 89 -12.77 -1.65 6.49
C PHE A 89 -11.47 -1.14 7.12
N LYS A 90 -11.49 0.05 7.72
CA LYS A 90 -10.30 0.67 8.33
C LYS A 90 -9.74 -0.18 9.47
N LEU A 91 -10.59 -0.64 10.38
CA LEU A 91 -10.20 -1.49 11.51
C LEU A 91 -9.65 -2.84 11.03
N SER A 92 -10.30 -3.49 10.07
CA SER A 92 -9.87 -4.79 9.55
C SER A 92 -8.55 -4.70 8.78
N ARG A 93 -8.34 -3.65 7.98
CA ARG A 93 -7.05 -3.38 7.32
C ARG A 93 -5.93 -3.16 8.33
N ALA A 94 -6.23 -2.51 9.45
CA ALA A 94 -5.32 -2.33 10.57
C ALA A 94 -5.17 -3.57 11.48
N ARG A 95 -5.84 -4.69 11.17
CA ARG A 95 -5.86 -5.93 11.96
C ARG A 95 -6.42 -5.78 13.37
N ALA A 96 -7.20 -4.73 13.62
CA ALA A 96 -7.93 -4.52 14.87
C ALA A 96 -9.27 -5.27 14.85
N PHE A 97 -9.24 -6.59 15.03
CA PHE A 97 -10.41 -7.46 14.80
C PHE A 97 -11.43 -7.48 15.95
N ASP A 98 -11.03 -7.22 17.20
CA ASP A 98 -11.98 -7.27 18.32
C ASP A 98 -13.06 -6.18 18.21
N PRO A 99 -12.74 -4.92 17.86
CA PRO A 99 -13.76 -3.91 17.59
C PRO A 99 -14.62 -4.24 16.35
N VAL A 100 -14.06 -4.90 15.34
CA VAL A 100 -14.80 -5.32 14.13
C VAL A 100 -15.92 -6.29 14.50
N GLU A 101 -15.64 -7.28 15.37
CA GLU A 101 -16.66 -8.24 15.79
C GLU A 101 -17.81 -7.58 16.57
N SER A 102 -17.50 -6.62 17.45
CA SER A 102 -18.50 -5.86 18.19
C SER A 102 -19.34 -4.97 17.27
N LEU A 103 -18.70 -4.24 16.35
CA LEU A 103 -19.41 -3.37 15.41
C LEU A 103 -20.27 -4.14 14.40
N MET A 104 -19.86 -5.36 14.01
CA MET A 104 -20.69 -6.25 13.19
C MET A 104 -21.94 -6.73 13.95
N ALA A 105 -21.83 -6.96 15.26
CA ALA A 105 -22.99 -7.26 16.10
C ALA A 105 -23.92 -6.04 16.23
N ASP A 106 -23.36 -4.84 16.40
CA ASP A 106 -24.12 -3.58 16.44
C ASP A 106 -24.84 -3.33 15.11
N LEU A 107 -24.18 -3.53 13.97
CA LEU A 107 -24.77 -3.40 12.64
C LEU A 107 -25.95 -4.37 12.46
N ARG A 108 -25.79 -5.63 12.89
CA ARG A 108 -26.85 -6.64 12.81
C ARG A 108 -28.07 -6.29 13.67
N ASN A 109 -27.85 -5.72 14.84
CA ASN A 109 -28.90 -5.36 15.79
C ASN A 109 -29.41 -3.91 15.61
N SER A 110 -28.99 -3.23 14.54
CA SER A 110 -29.35 -1.83 14.30
C SER A 110 -30.87 -1.67 14.11
N TYR A 111 -31.42 -0.61 14.70
CA TYR A 111 -32.82 -0.23 14.53
C TYR A 111 -32.92 1.27 14.15
N PRO A 112 -33.51 1.61 12.99
CA PRO A 112 -34.06 0.71 11.97
C PRO A 112 -32.98 -0.16 11.30
N PRO A 113 -33.33 -1.35 10.74
CA PRO A 113 -32.36 -2.22 10.10
C PRO A 113 -31.62 -1.53 8.95
N ILE A 114 -30.29 -1.51 9.02
CA ILE A 114 -29.45 -0.94 7.97
C ILE A 114 -29.30 -1.94 6.83
N LYS A 115 -29.74 -1.57 5.62
CA LYS A 115 -29.54 -2.37 4.40
C LYS A 115 -28.05 -2.42 4.08
N CYS A 116 -27.48 -3.62 4.08
CA CYS A 116 -26.05 -3.83 3.84
C CYS A 116 -25.76 -4.17 2.36
N GLY A 117 -24.64 -3.69 1.84
CA GLY A 117 -24.06 -4.12 0.56
C GLY A 117 -23.07 -5.29 0.72
N GLU A 118 -22.78 -6.00 -0.37
CA GLU A 118 -21.87 -7.17 -0.35
C GLU A 118 -20.39 -6.78 -0.15
N ASN A 119 -19.98 -5.59 -0.61
CA ASN A 119 -18.57 -5.15 -0.61
C ASN A 119 -17.94 -5.16 0.79
N LEU A 120 -18.68 -4.75 1.82
CA LEU A 120 -18.23 -4.86 3.22
C LEU A 120 -17.76 -6.28 3.55
N PHE A 121 -18.53 -7.30 3.19
CA PHE A 121 -18.19 -8.68 3.51
C PHE A 121 -17.00 -9.16 2.69
N ILE A 122 -16.89 -8.80 1.41
CA ILE A 122 -15.75 -9.15 0.57
C ILE A 122 -14.45 -8.58 1.14
N ASP A 123 -14.47 -7.32 1.58
CA ASP A 123 -13.31 -6.66 2.20
C ASP A 123 -12.91 -7.33 3.51
N LEU A 124 -13.89 -7.64 4.36
CA LEU A 124 -13.62 -8.35 5.61
C LEU A 124 -13.06 -9.75 5.34
N LEU A 125 -13.64 -10.51 4.41
CA LEU A 125 -13.13 -11.83 4.01
C LEU A 125 -11.65 -11.77 3.65
N ARG A 126 -11.28 -10.79 2.80
CA ARG A 126 -9.91 -10.56 2.35
C ARG A 126 -8.99 -10.15 3.51
N ASN A 127 -9.38 -9.17 4.32
CA ASN A 127 -8.55 -8.63 5.40
C ASN A 127 -8.30 -9.65 6.52
N TYR A 128 -9.31 -10.43 6.92
CA TYR A 128 -9.12 -11.56 7.84
C TYR A 128 -8.22 -12.63 7.22
N GLY A 129 -8.36 -12.89 5.92
CA GLY A 129 -7.55 -13.85 5.19
C GLY A 129 -6.06 -13.49 5.13
N LEU A 130 -5.73 -12.23 4.84
CA LEU A 130 -4.37 -11.69 4.83
C LEU A 130 -3.71 -11.71 6.22
N ALA A 131 -4.51 -11.70 7.29
CA ALA A 131 -4.04 -11.83 8.67
C ALA A 131 -3.91 -13.29 9.14
N GLY A 132 -4.09 -14.27 8.26
CA GLY A 132 -4.01 -15.69 8.61
C GLY A 132 -5.27 -16.26 9.27
N ARG A 133 -6.33 -15.45 9.45
CA ARG A 133 -7.57 -15.80 10.18
C ARG A 133 -8.66 -16.33 9.26
N TYR A 134 -8.35 -17.35 8.45
CA TYR A 134 -9.28 -17.92 7.46
C TYR A 134 -10.57 -18.50 8.07
N GLU A 135 -10.55 -19.00 9.32
CA GLU A 135 -11.76 -19.48 10.00
C GLU A 135 -12.77 -18.35 10.23
N SER A 136 -12.27 -17.16 10.58
CA SER A 136 -13.11 -15.96 10.71
C SER A 136 -13.65 -15.54 9.34
N SER A 137 -12.84 -15.59 8.28
CA SER A 137 -13.33 -15.37 6.91
C SER A 137 -14.46 -16.35 6.54
N MET A 138 -14.27 -17.66 6.76
CA MET A 138 -15.34 -18.64 6.51
C MET A 138 -16.60 -18.34 7.30
N ARG A 139 -16.47 -17.99 8.58
CA ARG A 139 -17.60 -17.65 9.44
C ARG A 139 -18.34 -16.40 8.93
N ILE A 140 -17.62 -15.38 8.47
CA ILE A 140 -18.22 -14.18 7.84
C ILE A 140 -19.01 -14.58 6.61
N PHE A 141 -18.43 -15.36 5.69
CA PHE A 141 -19.11 -15.83 4.48
C PHE A 141 -20.41 -16.59 4.78
N LEU A 142 -20.36 -17.50 5.76
CA LEU A 142 -21.54 -18.26 6.19
C LEU A 142 -22.62 -17.38 6.82
N ARG A 143 -22.29 -16.18 7.28
CA ARG A 143 -23.22 -15.27 7.97
C ARG A 143 -23.65 -14.06 7.15
N ILE A 144 -23.19 -13.92 5.90
CA ILE A 144 -23.66 -12.86 4.99
C ILE A 144 -25.23 -12.78 4.96
N PRO A 145 -25.98 -13.90 4.92
CA PRO A 145 -27.44 -13.85 4.97
C PRO A 145 -28.03 -13.32 6.29
N ASP A 146 -27.30 -13.36 7.41
CA ASP A 146 -27.75 -12.80 8.69
C ASP A 146 -27.94 -11.26 8.60
N PHE A 147 -27.38 -10.62 7.57
CA PHE A 147 -27.46 -9.18 7.29
C PHE A 147 -28.42 -8.86 6.12
N GLY A 148 -29.22 -9.83 5.67
CA GLY A 148 -30.14 -9.66 4.55
C GLY A 148 -29.46 -9.60 3.17
N VAL A 149 -28.19 -9.99 3.07
CA VAL A 149 -27.40 -9.99 1.83
C VAL A 149 -27.31 -11.41 1.27
N LYS A 150 -27.49 -11.56 -0.05
CA LYS A 150 -27.28 -12.85 -0.73
C LYS A 150 -25.80 -13.05 -1.00
N ARG A 151 -25.30 -14.27 -0.79
CA ARG A 151 -23.93 -14.64 -1.18
C ARG A 151 -23.82 -14.68 -2.70
N SER A 152 -22.76 -14.12 -3.26
CA SER A 152 -22.48 -14.16 -4.70
C SER A 152 -21.25 -15.00 -5.04
N VAL A 153 -21.01 -15.19 -6.34
CA VAL A 153 -19.78 -15.80 -6.86
C VAL A 153 -18.54 -14.99 -6.45
N ARG A 154 -18.65 -13.65 -6.27
CA ARG A 154 -17.53 -12.79 -5.85
C ARG A 154 -17.11 -13.08 -4.41
N SER A 155 -18.06 -13.19 -3.48
CA SER A 155 -17.76 -13.52 -2.09
C SER A 155 -17.27 -14.97 -1.94
N LEU A 156 -17.80 -15.91 -2.73
CA LEU A 156 -17.28 -17.28 -2.79
C LEU A 156 -15.84 -17.32 -3.30
N ASN A 157 -15.55 -16.70 -4.45
CA ASN A 157 -14.21 -16.69 -5.04
C ASN A 157 -13.19 -16.01 -4.14
N THR A 158 -13.59 -14.93 -3.44
CA THR A 158 -12.76 -14.27 -2.42
C THR A 158 -12.40 -15.24 -1.29
N LEU A 159 -13.39 -15.97 -0.76
CA LEU A 159 -13.14 -16.95 0.29
C LEU A 159 -12.26 -18.11 -0.17
N LEU A 160 -12.52 -18.67 -1.37
CA LEU A 160 -11.71 -19.76 -1.91
C LEU A 160 -10.25 -19.31 -2.08
N ASN A 161 -10.01 -18.10 -2.58
CA ASN A 161 -8.66 -17.56 -2.69
C ASN A 161 -8.00 -17.36 -1.30
N VAL A 162 -8.73 -16.88 -0.30
CA VAL A 162 -8.25 -16.79 1.10
C VAL A 162 -7.84 -18.16 1.63
N LEU A 163 -8.63 -19.20 1.38
CA LEU A 163 -8.32 -20.57 1.81
C LEU A 163 -7.08 -21.11 1.09
N ILE A 164 -6.92 -20.82 -0.21
CA ILE A 164 -5.73 -21.20 -0.99
C ILE A 164 -4.46 -20.52 -0.45
N GLN A 165 -4.54 -19.21 -0.15
CA GLN A 165 -3.41 -18.44 0.41
C GLN A 165 -3.00 -18.97 1.79
N ASN A 166 -3.96 -19.45 2.57
CA ASN A 166 -3.74 -20.06 3.88
C ASN A 166 -3.50 -21.58 3.84
N GLN A 167 -3.24 -22.14 2.65
CA GLN A 167 -2.95 -23.57 2.42
C GLN A 167 -4.03 -24.54 2.94
N ARG A 168 -5.29 -24.10 3.00
CA ARG A 168 -6.44 -24.90 3.45
C ARG A 168 -7.19 -25.53 2.27
N PHE A 169 -6.49 -26.35 1.48
CA PHE A 169 -7.03 -26.90 0.22
C PHE A 169 -8.24 -27.82 0.39
N ASP A 170 -8.30 -28.61 1.48
CA ASP A 170 -9.47 -29.47 1.74
C ASP A 170 -10.76 -28.65 1.96
N LEU A 171 -10.63 -27.47 2.56
CA LEU A 171 -11.75 -26.55 2.76
C LEU A 171 -12.16 -25.89 1.45
N VAL A 172 -11.23 -25.64 0.51
CA VAL A 172 -11.56 -25.17 -0.84
C VAL A 172 -12.48 -26.16 -1.54
N HIS A 173 -12.11 -27.45 -1.54
CA HIS A 173 -12.91 -28.51 -2.14
C HIS A 173 -14.29 -28.63 -1.47
N ALA A 174 -14.34 -28.56 -0.13
CA ALA A 174 -15.60 -28.58 0.62
C ALA A 174 -16.50 -27.37 0.27
N MET A 175 -15.95 -26.14 0.25
CA MET A 175 -16.71 -24.95 -0.08
C MET A 175 -17.19 -24.94 -1.53
N PHE A 176 -16.37 -25.42 -2.47
CA PHE A 176 -16.74 -25.56 -3.88
C PHE A 176 -17.89 -26.56 -4.05
N LYS A 177 -17.81 -27.75 -3.45
CA LYS A 177 -18.87 -28.77 -3.55
C LYS A 177 -20.21 -28.27 -3.01
N ASN A 178 -20.18 -27.52 -1.91
CA ASN A 178 -21.37 -26.97 -1.27
C ASN A 178 -21.91 -25.70 -1.93
N SER A 179 -21.23 -25.14 -2.94
CA SER A 179 -21.62 -23.89 -3.61
C SER A 179 -23.04 -23.93 -4.17
N LYS A 180 -23.37 -24.93 -4.99
CA LYS A 180 -24.67 -25.05 -5.64
C LYS A 180 -25.77 -25.53 -4.68
N GLU A 181 -25.51 -26.63 -3.96
CA GLU A 181 -26.51 -27.30 -3.13
C GLU A 181 -26.83 -26.56 -1.82
N SER A 182 -25.80 -26.03 -1.13
CA SER A 182 -25.98 -25.40 0.20
C SER A 182 -25.97 -23.88 0.16
N PHE A 183 -25.23 -23.27 -0.78
CA PHE A 183 -25.11 -21.81 -0.85
C PHE A 183 -25.96 -21.17 -1.96
N GLY A 184 -26.50 -21.96 -2.90
CA GLY A 184 -27.27 -21.46 -4.03
C GLY A 184 -26.44 -20.63 -5.03
N ILE A 185 -25.13 -20.84 -5.06
CA ILE A 185 -24.17 -20.13 -5.91
C ILE A 185 -23.75 -21.06 -7.03
N THR A 186 -23.90 -20.61 -8.28
CA THR A 186 -23.44 -21.36 -9.45
C THR A 186 -21.97 -21.00 -9.73
N PRO A 187 -21.02 -21.95 -9.64
CA PRO A 187 -19.62 -21.71 -9.98
C PRO A 187 -19.47 -21.25 -11.43
N ASN A 188 -18.52 -20.34 -11.68
CA ASN A 188 -18.09 -19.97 -13.02
C ASN A 188 -16.70 -20.56 -13.31
N ILE A 189 -16.16 -20.30 -14.51
CA ILE A 189 -14.84 -20.81 -14.91
C ILE A 189 -13.74 -20.36 -13.95
N PHE A 190 -13.82 -19.12 -13.42
CA PHE A 190 -12.87 -18.62 -12.43
C PHE A 190 -12.94 -19.41 -11.11
N THR A 191 -14.14 -19.74 -10.62
CA THR A 191 -14.32 -20.60 -9.44
C THR A 191 -13.70 -21.99 -9.66
N CYS A 192 -13.85 -22.56 -10.86
CA CYS A 192 -13.23 -23.84 -11.22
C CYS A 192 -11.70 -23.74 -11.26
N ASN A 193 -11.16 -22.67 -11.84
CA ASN A 193 -9.71 -22.41 -11.86
C ASN A 193 -9.12 -22.26 -10.45
N LEU A 194 -9.87 -21.69 -9.49
CA LEU A 194 -9.45 -21.66 -8.09
C LEU A 194 -9.39 -23.08 -7.48
N LEU A 195 -10.34 -23.95 -7.80
CA LEU A 195 -10.30 -25.36 -7.35
C LEU A 195 -9.11 -26.10 -7.97
N VAL A 196 -8.88 -25.96 -9.28
CA VAL A 196 -7.73 -26.51 -9.99
C VAL A 196 -6.42 -26.02 -9.35
N LYS A 197 -6.30 -24.72 -9.08
CA LYS A 197 -5.16 -24.11 -8.40
C LYS A 197 -4.92 -24.70 -7.01
N ALA A 198 -5.99 -24.92 -6.23
CA ALA A 198 -5.90 -25.53 -4.91
C ALA A 198 -5.41 -26.98 -4.97
N LEU A 199 -5.90 -27.77 -5.93
CA LEU A 199 -5.49 -29.16 -6.15
C LEU A 199 -4.03 -29.25 -6.61
N CYS A 200 -3.61 -28.38 -7.54
CA CYS A 200 -2.23 -28.28 -7.99
C CYS A 200 -1.29 -27.92 -6.82
N LYS A 201 -1.66 -26.96 -5.97
CA LYS A 201 -0.87 -26.60 -4.77
C LYS A 201 -0.85 -27.70 -3.69
N LYS A 202 -1.86 -28.56 -3.66
CA LYS A 202 -1.87 -29.79 -2.82
C LYS A 202 -1.02 -30.92 -3.43
N ASN A 203 -0.46 -30.73 -4.64
CA ASN A 203 0.22 -31.74 -5.44
C ASN A 203 -0.70 -32.90 -5.88
N ASP A 204 -2.01 -32.65 -6.01
CA ASP A 204 -3.02 -33.59 -6.49
C ASP A 204 -3.46 -33.21 -7.91
N ILE A 205 -2.55 -33.39 -8.87
CA ILE A 205 -2.75 -32.99 -10.26
C ILE A 205 -3.76 -33.91 -10.97
N GLU A 206 -3.86 -35.18 -10.56
CA GLU A 206 -4.86 -36.11 -11.09
C GLU A 206 -6.29 -35.62 -10.83
N SER A 207 -6.57 -35.14 -9.61
CA SER A 207 -7.87 -34.54 -9.32
C SER A 207 -8.06 -33.21 -10.06
N ALA A 208 -6.99 -32.45 -10.32
CA ALA A 208 -7.07 -31.22 -11.13
C ALA A 208 -7.51 -31.52 -12.58
N TYR A 209 -7.02 -32.60 -13.19
CA TYR A 209 -7.48 -33.08 -14.49
C TYR A 209 -8.92 -33.56 -14.48
N LYS A 210 -9.36 -34.26 -13.41
CA LYS A 210 -10.78 -34.62 -13.28
C LYS A 210 -11.68 -33.38 -13.28
N VAL A 211 -11.24 -32.30 -12.62
CA VAL A 211 -11.97 -31.02 -12.67
C VAL A 211 -11.96 -30.47 -14.10
N LEU A 212 -10.83 -30.49 -14.81
CA LEU A 212 -10.74 -30.08 -16.22
C LEU A 212 -11.77 -30.82 -17.10
N ASP A 213 -11.88 -32.13 -16.95
CA ASP A 213 -12.81 -32.99 -17.70
C ASP A 213 -14.29 -32.75 -17.31
N GLU A 214 -14.55 -32.32 -16.07
CA GLU A 214 -15.90 -32.03 -15.58
C GLU A 214 -16.40 -30.62 -15.98
N ILE A 215 -15.52 -29.67 -16.30
CA ILE A 215 -15.89 -28.29 -16.66
C ILE A 215 -16.94 -28.24 -17.81
N PRO A 216 -16.78 -28.98 -18.93
CA PRO A 216 -17.81 -29.05 -19.99
C PRO A 216 -19.17 -29.56 -19.49
N ALA A 217 -19.20 -30.54 -18.59
CA ALA A 217 -20.43 -31.07 -18.01
C ALA A 217 -21.15 -30.05 -17.10
N MET A 218 -20.45 -29.00 -16.64
CA MET A 218 -21.03 -27.87 -15.93
C MET A 218 -21.56 -26.77 -16.87
N GLY A 219 -21.46 -26.94 -18.19
CA GLY A 219 -21.83 -25.93 -19.19
C GLY A 219 -20.80 -24.80 -19.32
N LEU A 220 -19.55 -25.06 -18.94
CA LEU A 220 -18.44 -24.11 -18.99
C LEU A 220 -17.38 -24.61 -19.98
N VAL A 221 -16.50 -23.72 -20.44
CA VAL A 221 -15.39 -24.07 -21.35
C VAL A 221 -14.07 -23.84 -20.62
N PRO A 222 -13.18 -24.86 -20.52
CA PRO A 222 -11.82 -24.64 -20.02
C PRO A 222 -11.12 -23.57 -20.86
N ASN A 223 -10.45 -22.63 -20.22
CA ASN A 223 -9.75 -21.55 -20.89
C ASN A 223 -8.24 -21.64 -20.71
N LEU A 224 -7.50 -20.74 -21.36
CA LEU A 224 -6.04 -20.60 -21.23
C LEU A 224 -5.59 -20.70 -19.75
N VAL A 225 -6.24 -19.94 -18.86
CA VAL A 225 -5.92 -19.95 -17.41
C VAL A 225 -6.06 -21.33 -16.78
N THR A 226 -7.03 -22.16 -17.20
CA THR A 226 -7.18 -23.52 -16.70
C THR A 226 -5.96 -24.38 -17.02
N TYR A 227 -5.53 -24.38 -18.29
CA TYR A 227 -4.35 -25.14 -18.76
C TYR A 227 -3.05 -24.62 -18.13
N THR A 228 -2.83 -23.30 -18.12
CA THR A 228 -1.66 -22.67 -17.49
C THR A 228 -1.59 -22.99 -15.99
N THR A 229 -2.74 -23.12 -15.31
CA THR A 229 -2.78 -23.51 -13.88
C THR A 229 -2.33 -24.96 -13.67
N ILE A 230 -2.77 -25.90 -14.51
CA ILE A 230 -2.37 -27.32 -14.44
C ILE A 230 -0.89 -27.47 -14.81
N LEU A 231 -0.45 -26.80 -15.87
CA LEU A 231 0.94 -26.71 -16.28
C LEU A 231 1.80 -26.20 -15.12
N GLY A 232 1.38 -25.11 -14.47
CA GLY A 232 2.05 -24.57 -13.27
C GLY A 232 2.07 -25.54 -12.09
N GLY A 233 1.07 -26.42 -11.98
CA GLY A 233 1.07 -27.53 -11.02
C GLY A 233 2.21 -28.52 -11.27
N TYR A 234 2.39 -28.96 -12.52
CA TYR A 234 3.51 -29.86 -12.89
C TYR A 234 4.87 -29.20 -12.70
N VAL A 235 4.98 -27.92 -13.10
CA VAL A 235 6.17 -27.10 -12.85
C VAL A 235 6.52 -27.05 -11.36
N ALA A 236 5.54 -26.81 -10.49
CA ALA A 236 5.76 -26.76 -9.05
C ALA A 236 6.22 -28.12 -8.45
N ARG A 237 5.84 -29.22 -9.10
CA ARG A 237 6.30 -30.59 -8.77
C ARG A 237 7.70 -30.89 -9.35
N GLY A 238 8.21 -30.07 -10.26
CA GLY A 238 9.46 -30.29 -10.99
C GLY A 238 9.33 -31.25 -12.18
N ASP A 239 8.11 -31.62 -12.57
CA ASP A 239 7.84 -32.51 -13.71
C ASP A 239 7.67 -31.70 -15.00
N MET A 240 8.80 -31.28 -15.58
CA MET A 240 8.79 -30.45 -16.79
C MET A 240 8.31 -31.19 -18.04
N GLU A 241 8.43 -32.52 -18.09
CA GLU A 241 7.97 -33.32 -19.22
C GLU A 241 6.44 -33.35 -19.29
N SER A 242 5.78 -33.56 -18.14
CA SER A 242 4.32 -33.43 -18.08
C SER A 242 3.86 -31.99 -18.37
N ALA A 243 4.58 -30.98 -17.87
CA ALA A 243 4.25 -29.57 -18.13
C ALA A 243 4.26 -29.25 -19.64
N LYS A 244 5.25 -29.77 -20.39
CA LYS A 244 5.30 -29.65 -21.85
C LYS A 244 4.15 -30.37 -22.56
N ARG A 245 3.77 -31.57 -22.11
CA ARG A 245 2.57 -32.24 -22.64
C ARG A 245 1.29 -31.42 -22.45
N VAL A 246 1.17 -30.68 -21.35
CA VAL A 246 0.02 -29.77 -21.15
C VAL A 246 0.06 -28.60 -22.13
N LEU A 247 1.26 -28.09 -22.45
CA LEU A 247 1.46 -27.06 -23.46
C LEU A 247 1.05 -27.54 -24.87
N GLU A 248 1.36 -28.79 -25.22
CA GLU A 248 0.92 -29.41 -26.47
C GLU A 248 -0.61 -29.63 -26.47
N GLU A 249 -1.16 -30.15 -25.37
CA GLU A 249 -2.61 -30.39 -25.23
C GLU A 249 -3.43 -29.09 -25.35
N MET A 250 -2.95 -27.98 -24.80
CA MET A 250 -3.66 -26.71 -24.91
C MET A 250 -3.69 -26.20 -26.37
N LEU A 251 -2.60 -26.39 -27.13
CA LEU A 251 -2.54 -26.05 -28.55
C LEU A 251 -3.50 -26.92 -29.37
N ASP A 252 -3.52 -28.23 -29.13
CA ASP A 252 -4.43 -29.18 -29.80
C ASP A 252 -5.91 -28.85 -29.56
N ARG A 253 -6.21 -28.27 -28.39
CA ARG A 253 -7.56 -27.83 -28.02
C ARG A 253 -7.88 -26.39 -28.45
N GLY A 254 -6.98 -25.75 -29.21
CA GLY A 254 -7.18 -24.41 -29.80
C GLY A 254 -6.88 -23.25 -28.87
N TRP A 255 -6.17 -23.47 -27.77
CA TRP A 255 -5.68 -22.42 -26.87
C TRP A 255 -4.21 -22.11 -27.12
N TYR A 256 -3.92 -20.86 -27.46
CA TYR A 256 -2.56 -20.39 -27.70
C TYR A 256 -1.92 -19.92 -26.38
N PRO A 257 -0.70 -20.37 -26.05
CA PRO A 257 0.05 -19.90 -24.88
C PRO A 257 0.27 -18.38 -24.93
N ASP A 258 0.17 -17.72 -23.79
CA ASP A 258 0.51 -16.31 -23.60
C ASP A 258 1.86 -16.16 -22.86
N ALA A 259 2.29 -14.91 -22.65
CA ALA A 259 3.50 -14.61 -21.88
C ALA A 259 3.51 -15.25 -20.49
N THR A 260 2.35 -15.33 -19.82
CA THR A 260 2.21 -16.01 -18.52
C THR A 260 2.58 -17.49 -18.63
N THR A 261 2.11 -18.17 -19.66
CA THR A 261 2.31 -19.61 -19.87
C THR A 261 3.79 -19.94 -20.07
N TYR A 262 4.49 -19.19 -20.94
CA TYR A 262 5.93 -19.33 -21.12
C TYR A 262 6.70 -18.97 -19.85
N THR A 263 6.33 -17.89 -19.17
CA THR A 263 6.97 -17.48 -17.90
C THR A 263 6.90 -18.57 -16.83
N VAL A 264 5.77 -19.29 -16.74
CA VAL A 264 5.63 -20.43 -15.80
C VAL A 264 6.60 -21.56 -16.15
N LEU A 265 6.78 -21.89 -17.44
CA LEU A 265 7.76 -22.90 -17.87
C LEU A 265 9.20 -22.45 -17.57
N MET A 266 9.53 -21.19 -17.87
CA MET A 266 10.84 -20.62 -17.57
C MET A 266 11.15 -20.66 -16.07
N ASP A 267 10.21 -20.22 -15.22
CA ASP A 267 10.34 -20.27 -13.76
C ASP A 267 10.59 -21.71 -13.26
N GLY A 268 9.94 -22.69 -13.87
CA GLY A 268 10.17 -24.11 -13.61
C GLY A 268 11.59 -24.56 -13.90
N TYR A 269 12.06 -24.30 -15.12
CA TYR A 269 13.44 -24.63 -15.52
C TYR A 269 14.47 -23.89 -14.66
N CYS A 270 14.27 -22.60 -14.39
CA CYS A 270 15.10 -21.79 -13.50
C CYS A 270 15.19 -22.37 -12.08
N LYS A 271 14.06 -22.81 -11.50
CA LYS A 271 14.04 -23.43 -10.15
C LYS A 271 14.80 -24.74 -10.08
N LEU A 272 14.84 -25.50 -11.18
CA LEU A 272 15.59 -26.74 -11.31
C LEU A 272 17.07 -26.54 -11.67
N GLY A 273 17.51 -25.29 -11.86
CA GLY A 273 18.88 -24.98 -12.27
C GLY A 273 19.15 -25.22 -13.77
N ARG A 274 18.11 -25.40 -14.58
CA ARG A 274 18.16 -25.76 -16.00
C ARG A 274 18.03 -24.51 -16.90
N PHE A 275 18.99 -23.60 -16.79
CA PHE A 275 18.92 -22.26 -17.40
C PHE A 275 18.96 -22.27 -18.92
N SER A 276 19.72 -23.18 -19.52
CA SER A 276 19.79 -23.29 -20.98
C SER A 276 18.42 -23.63 -21.57
N GLU A 277 17.66 -24.50 -20.91
CA GLU A 277 16.28 -24.79 -21.29
C GLU A 277 15.34 -23.61 -21.04
N ALA A 278 15.52 -22.86 -19.94
CA ALA A 278 14.75 -21.64 -19.70
C ALA A 278 14.98 -20.59 -20.80
N ALA A 279 16.22 -20.40 -21.24
CA ALA A 279 16.56 -19.53 -22.36
C ALA A 279 15.95 -20.03 -23.68
N THR A 280 15.98 -21.35 -23.92
CA THR A 280 15.32 -21.94 -25.11
C THR A 280 13.81 -21.68 -25.12
N VAL A 281 13.16 -21.73 -23.96
CA VAL A 281 11.73 -21.39 -23.83
C VAL A 281 11.47 -19.90 -24.10
N MET A 282 12.41 -19.03 -23.72
CA MET A 282 12.35 -17.59 -24.05
C MET A 282 12.51 -17.35 -25.56
N ASP A 283 13.43 -18.05 -26.22
CA ASP A 283 13.61 -17.99 -27.67
C ASP A 283 12.37 -18.54 -28.42
N GLU A 284 11.75 -19.60 -27.90
CA GLU A 284 10.50 -20.16 -28.45
C GLU A 284 9.33 -19.19 -28.31
N MET A 285 9.24 -18.49 -27.18
CA MET A 285 8.26 -17.44 -26.93
C MET A 285 8.39 -16.31 -27.96
N GLU A 286 9.59 -15.81 -28.23
CA GLU A 286 9.83 -14.78 -29.25
C GLU A 286 9.56 -15.30 -30.68
N LYS A 287 9.94 -16.54 -30.98
CA LYS A 287 9.66 -17.17 -32.29
C LYS A 287 8.16 -17.29 -32.57
N ASN A 288 7.36 -17.46 -31.52
CA ASN A 288 5.90 -17.51 -31.60
C ASN A 288 5.26 -16.11 -31.54
N GLU A 289 6.05 -15.05 -31.73
CA GLU A 289 5.61 -13.64 -31.76
C GLU A 289 4.96 -13.17 -30.45
N ILE A 290 5.36 -13.75 -29.32
CA ILE A 290 4.89 -13.35 -28.00
C ILE A 290 6.02 -12.60 -27.30
N GLU A 291 5.79 -11.33 -26.98
CA GLU A 291 6.82 -10.49 -26.39
C GLU A 291 7.02 -10.77 -24.88
N PRO A 292 8.29 -10.92 -24.41
CA PRO A 292 8.59 -10.97 -22.99
C PRO A 292 8.09 -9.73 -22.25
N ASN A 293 7.40 -9.94 -21.12
CA ASN A 293 6.92 -8.85 -20.26
C ASN A 293 7.82 -8.68 -19.01
N GLU A 294 7.50 -7.69 -18.17
CA GLU A 294 8.22 -7.39 -16.92
C GLU A 294 8.44 -8.63 -16.04
N VAL A 295 7.41 -9.48 -15.90
CA VAL A 295 7.46 -10.70 -15.08
C VAL A 295 8.43 -11.71 -15.69
N THR A 296 8.44 -11.84 -17.02
CA THR A 296 9.31 -12.76 -17.77
C THR A 296 10.79 -12.42 -17.52
N TYR A 297 11.18 -11.16 -17.74
CA TYR A 297 12.52 -10.67 -17.42
C TYR A 297 12.86 -10.86 -15.94
N GLY A 298 11.92 -10.51 -15.04
CA GLY A 298 12.12 -10.64 -13.60
C GLY A 298 12.39 -12.09 -13.15
N VAL A 299 11.75 -13.09 -13.77
CA VAL A 299 12.02 -14.51 -13.49
C VAL A 299 13.44 -14.88 -13.92
N MET A 300 13.82 -14.58 -15.16
CA MET A 300 15.12 -14.92 -15.72
C MET A 300 16.27 -14.23 -14.97
N ILE A 301 16.16 -12.92 -14.73
CA ILE A 301 17.17 -12.12 -14.03
C ILE A 301 17.36 -12.62 -12.59
N ARG A 302 16.27 -12.88 -11.83
CA ARG A 302 16.38 -13.41 -10.46
C ARG A 302 17.08 -14.76 -10.43
N ALA A 303 16.83 -15.59 -11.44
CA ALA A 303 17.43 -16.90 -11.54
C ALA A 303 18.93 -16.80 -11.89
N LEU A 304 19.32 -15.92 -12.82
CA LEU A 304 20.72 -15.64 -13.15
C LEU A 304 21.51 -15.07 -11.97
N CYS A 305 20.93 -14.15 -11.19
CA CYS A 305 21.53 -13.64 -9.96
C CYS A 305 21.83 -14.78 -8.97
N LYS A 306 20.91 -15.75 -8.82
CA LYS A 306 21.08 -16.88 -7.90
C LYS A 306 22.26 -17.79 -8.27
N GLU A 307 22.50 -17.96 -9.56
CA GLU A 307 23.65 -18.74 -10.08
C GLU A 307 24.94 -17.95 -10.18
N LYS A 308 24.97 -16.71 -9.66
CA LYS A 308 26.13 -15.83 -9.73
C LYS A 308 26.57 -15.51 -11.16
N LYS A 309 25.65 -15.59 -12.13
CA LYS A 309 25.84 -15.15 -13.52
C LYS A 309 25.53 -13.65 -13.65
N SER A 310 26.27 -12.83 -12.89
CA SER A 310 26.03 -11.39 -12.75
C SER A 310 26.01 -10.64 -14.09
N GLY A 311 26.88 -11.01 -15.05
CA GLY A 311 26.96 -10.38 -16.37
C GLY A 311 25.77 -10.70 -17.27
N GLU A 312 25.28 -11.95 -17.28
CA GLU A 312 24.05 -12.31 -18.02
C GLU A 312 22.83 -11.61 -17.40
N ALA A 313 22.75 -11.57 -16.06
CA ALA A 313 21.69 -10.84 -15.35
C ALA A 313 21.71 -9.35 -15.69
N ARG A 314 22.90 -8.76 -15.78
CA ARG A 314 23.09 -7.36 -16.18
C ARG A 314 22.61 -7.10 -17.61
N ASN A 315 22.98 -7.96 -18.56
CA ASN A 315 22.58 -7.81 -19.96
C ASN A 315 21.05 -7.88 -20.12
N MET A 316 20.41 -8.87 -19.48
CA MET A 316 18.94 -8.99 -19.51
C MET A 316 18.25 -7.82 -18.81
N PHE A 317 18.82 -7.29 -17.72
CA PHE A 317 18.29 -6.10 -17.06
C PHE A 317 18.45 -4.84 -17.94
N ASP A 318 19.58 -4.72 -18.65
CA ASP A 318 19.78 -3.63 -19.61
C ASP A 318 18.77 -3.71 -20.75
N GLU A 319 18.51 -4.90 -21.29
CA GLU A 319 17.49 -5.13 -22.32
C GLU A 319 16.08 -4.79 -21.80
N MET A 320 15.74 -5.23 -20.58
CA MET A 320 14.49 -4.88 -19.91
C MET A 320 14.29 -3.36 -19.83
N LEU A 321 15.35 -2.62 -19.47
CA LEU A 321 15.33 -1.15 -19.43
C LEU A 321 15.22 -0.52 -20.83
N ASP A 322 15.90 -1.09 -21.84
CA ASP A 322 15.88 -0.56 -23.21
C ASP A 322 14.51 -0.79 -23.88
N ARG A 323 13.79 -1.85 -23.49
CA ARG A 323 12.38 -2.08 -23.85
C ARG A 323 11.38 -1.29 -22.98
N SER A 324 11.85 -0.33 -22.16
CA SER A 324 11.03 0.54 -21.31
C SER A 324 10.20 -0.17 -20.22
N PHE A 325 10.56 -1.40 -19.84
CA PHE A 325 9.96 -2.04 -18.67
C PHE A 325 10.56 -1.47 -17.38
N MET A 326 9.72 -1.20 -16.38
CA MET A 326 10.18 -0.73 -15.07
C MET A 326 10.45 -1.90 -14.13
N PRO A 327 11.72 -2.14 -13.75
CA PRO A 327 12.04 -3.19 -12.81
C PRO A 327 11.57 -2.82 -11.40
N ASP A 328 10.98 -3.78 -10.70
CA ASP A 328 10.63 -3.63 -9.30
C ASP A 328 11.90 -3.39 -8.43
N SER A 329 11.74 -2.65 -7.32
CA SER A 329 12.87 -2.30 -6.43
C SER A 329 13.61 -3.54 -5.89
N SER A 330 12.90 -4.65 -5.64
CA SER A 330 13.52 -5.89 -5.18
C SER A 330 14.40 -6.54 -6.25
N LEU A 331 14.00 -6.49 -7.53
CA LEU A 331 14.78 -6.97 -8.66
C LEU A 331 16.05 -6.12 -8.83
N CYS A 332 15.91 -4.80 -8.75
CA CYS A 332 17.03 -3.86 -8.81
C CYS A 332 18.07 -4.15 -7.71
N CYS A 333 17.64 -4.29 -6.46
CA CYS A 333 18.53 -4.63 -5.35
C CYS A 333 19.26 -5.95 -5.59
N LYS A 334 18.55 -6.98 -6.08
CA LYS A 334 19.17 -8.30 -6.36
C LYS A 334 20.23 -8.25 -7.45
N VAL A 335 20.03 -7.47 -8.51
CA VAL A 335 21.03 -7.32 -9.57
C VAL A 335 22.25 -6.54 -9.07
N ILE A 336 22.03 -5.46 -8.32
CA ILE A 336 23.11 -4.71 -7.68
C ILE A 336 23.88 -5.61 -6.71
N ASP A 337 23.19 -6.36 -5.84
CA ASP A 337 23.80 -7.31 -4.91
C ASP A 337 24.64 -8.34 -5.66
N ALA A 338 24.10 -8.95 -6.74
CA ALA A 338 24.82 -9.94 -7.53
C ALA A 338 26.06 -9.36 -8.24
N LEU A 339 26.00 -8.11 -8.72
CA LEU A 339 27.15 -7.42 -9.31
C LEU A 339 28.21 -7.09 -8.27
N CYS A 340 27.81 -6.58 -7.11
CA CYS A 340 28.72 -6.21 -6.04
C CYS A 340 29.35 -7.45 -5.37
N GLU A 341 28.62 -8.56 -5.23
CA GLU A 341 29.17 -9.86 -4.79
C GLU A 341 30.23 -10.40 -5.76
N ASP A 342 30.11 -10.07 -7.05
CA ASP A 342 31.07 -10.41 -8.10
C ASP A 342 32.17 -9.34 -8.28
N HIS A 343 32.32 -8.43 -7.31
CA HIS A 343 33.32 -7.34 -7.33
C HIS A 343 33.20 -6.39 -8.54
N LYS A 344 32.00 -6.28 -9.14
CA LYS A 344 31.67 -5.40 -10.28
C LYS A 344 30.89 -4.17 -9.84
N VAL A 345 31.35 -3.51 -8.78
CA VAL A 345 30.66 -2.33 -8.22
C VAL A 345 30.59 -1.16 -9.20
N ASP A 346 31.55 -1.02 -10.12
CA ASP A 346 31.48 -0.01 -11.18
C ASP A 346 30.32 -0.26 -12.16
N GLU A 347 30.04 -1.53 -12.49
CA GLU A 347 28.87 -1.89 -13.30
C GLU A 347 27.58 -1.62 -12.53
N ALA A 348 27.53 -1.92 -11.23
CA ALA A 348 26.37 -1.60 -10.37
C ALA A 348 26.11 -0.08 -10.30
N CYS A 349 27.15 0.73 -10.13
CA CYS A 349 27.06 2.20 -10.20
C CYS A 349 26.64 2.69 -11.60
N GLY A 350 27.11 2.02 -12.66
CA GLY A 350 26.65 2.26 -14.03
C GLY A 350 25.17 1.93 -14.21
N LEU A 351 24.68 0.86 -13.58
CA LEU A 351 23.27 0.46 -13.60
C LEU A 351 22.40 1.55 -13.00
N TRP A 352 22.79 2.00 -11.82
CA TRP A 352 22.13 3.07 -11.08
C TRP A 352 21.97 4.34 -11.94
N ARG A 353 23.04 4.77 -12.63
CA ARG A 353 22.98 5.93 -13.52
C ARG A 353 22.06 5.70 -14.73
N LYS A 354 22.05 4.49 -15.30
CA LYS A 354 21.12 4.14 -16.40
C LYS A 354 19.67 4.17 -15.92
N MET A 355 19.39 3.63 -14.74
CA MET A 355 18.07 3.67 -14.10
C MET A 355 17.59 5.11 -13.88
N LEU A 356 18.46 6.00 -13.36
CA LEU A 356 18.14 7.43 -13.22
C LEU A 356 17.81 8.09 -14.57
N LYS A 357 18.55 7.76 -15.63
CA LYS A 357 18.32 8.31 -16.98
C LYS A 357 16.99 7.86 -17.59
N ASN A 358 16.55 6.64 -17.29
CA ASN A 358 15.29 6.07 -17.78
C ASN A 358 14.09 6.41 -16.87
N ASN A 359 14.19 7.46 -16.03
CA ASN A 359 13.17 7.87 -15.07
C ASN A 359 12.75 6.79 -14.04
N CYS A 360 13.56 5.73 -13.86
CA CYS A 360 13.38 4.80 -12.74
C CYS A 360 13.89 5.48 -11.46
N MET A 361 13.00 6.14 -10.71
CA MET A 361 13.39 6.78 -9.46
C MET A 361 13.80 5.73 -8.43
N PRO A 362 15.07 5.68 -8.01
CA PRO A 362 15.51 4.78 -6.97
C PRO A 362 14.76 5.08 -5.68
N ASP A 363 14.34 4.05 -4.96
CA ASP A 363 13.81 4.23 -3.62
C ASP A 363 14.94 4.17 -2.57
N ASN A 364 14.57 4.38 -1.31
CA ASN A 364 15.51 4.32 -0.19
C ASN A 364 16.18 2.95 -0.02
N ALA A 365 15.54 1.86 -0.44
CA ALA A 365 16.09 0.52 -0.32
C ALA A 365 17.25 0.33 -1.31
N LEU A 366 17.07 0.73 -2.57
CA LEU A 366 18.11 0.63 -3.59
C LEU A 366 19.33 1.51 -3.24
N LEU A 367 19.06 2.73 -2.76
CA LEU A 367 20.10 3.65 -2.30
C LEU A 367 20.93 3.06 -1.16
N SER A 368 20.25 2.54 -0.13
CA SER A 368 20.93 1.93 1.02
C SER A 368 21.78 0.72 0.64
N THR A 369 21.31 -0.08 -0.33
CA THR A 369 22.04 -1.25 -0.86
C THR A 369 23.33 -0.83 -1.54
N LEU A 370 23.29 0.17 -2.43
CA LEU A 370 24.47 0.64 -3.15
C LEU A 370 25.49 1.33 -2.23
N ILE A 371 25.00 2.15 -1.28
CA ILE A 371 25.85 2.76 -0.24
C ILE A 371 26.54 1.67 0.61
N HIS A 372 25.81 0.63 1.02
CA HIS A 372 26.38 -0.48 1.78
C HIS A 372 27.57 -1.12 1.04
N TRP A 373 27.39 -1.45 -0.24
CA TRP A 373 28.44 -2.08 -1.05
C TRP A 373 29.63 -1.17 -1.31
N LEU A 374 29.39 0.11 -1.63
CA LEU A 374 30.48 1.09 -1.79
C LEU A 374 31.28 1.25 -0.49
N CYS A 375 30.62 1.29 0.66
CA CYS A 375 31.28 1.33 1.96
C CYS A 375 32.10 0.06 2.24
N LYS A 376 31.54 -1.12 1.93
CA LYS A 376 32.21 -2.42 2.11
C LYS A 376 33.48 -2.57 1.24
N GLU A 377 33.51 -1.95 0.06
CA GLU A 377 34.72 -1.87 -0.77
C GLU A 377 35.67 -0.72 -0.38
N GLY A 378 35.34 0.07 0.65
CA GLY A 378 36.15 1.20 1.11
C GLY A 378 35.98 2.49 0.30
N ARG A 379 35.08 2.52 -0.70
CA ARG A 379 34.75 3.66 -1.57
C ARG A 379 33.75 4.63 -0.94
N VAL A 380 33.95 4.95 0.35
CA VAL A 380 33.06 5.80 1.15
C VAL A 380 32.83 7.19 0.55
N THR A 381 33.83 7.74 -0.16
CA THR A 381 33.72 9.05 -0.83
C THR A 381 32.69 9.04 -1.96
N GLU A 382 32.58 7.93 -2.70
CA GLU A 382 31.56 7.77 -3.73
C GLU A 382 30.19 7.49 -3.13
N ALA A 383 30.14 6.68 -2.06
CA ALA A 383 28.92 6.46 -1.29
C ALA A 383 28.32 7.79 -0.78
N ARG A 384 29.18 8.72 -0.33
CA ARG A 384 28.78 10.07 0.08
C ARG A 384 28.25 10.91 -1.07
N LYS A 385 28.93 10.92 -2.23
CA LYS A 385 28.43 11.65 -3.41
C LYS A 385 27.04 11.18 -3.83
N LEU A 386 26.84 9.86 -3.81
CA LEU A 386 25.57 9.24 -4.19
C LEU A 386 24.45 9.56 -3.19
N PHE A 387 24.78 9.63 -1.89
CA PHE A 387 23.88 10.13 -0.86
C PHE A 387 23.49 11.61 -1.10
N ASP A 388 24.45 12.48 -1.36
CA ASP A 388 24.21 13.92 -1.59
C ASP A 388 23.39 14.17 -2.87
N GLU A 389 23.58 13.35 -3.92
CA GLU A 389 22.78 13.41 -5.14
C GLU A 389 21.32 13.02 -4.89
N PHE A 390 21.09 11.94 -4.15
CA PHE A 390 19.74 11.51 -3.79
C PHE A 390 19.04 12.53 -2.89
N GLU A 391 19.78 13.11 -1.95
CA GLU A 391 19.28 14.09 -0.99
C GLU A 391 18.72 15.36 -1.65
N LYS A 392 19.23 15.74 -2.83
CA LYS A 392 18.72 16.89 -3.60
C LYS A 392 17.29 16.72 -4.10
N GLY A 393 16.84 15.48 -4.28
CA GLY A 393 15.52 15.16 -4.86
C GLY A 393 14.61 14.33 -3.96
N SER A 394 15.12 13.74 -2.89
CA SER A 394 14.37 12.80 -2.03
C SER A 394 14.87 12.82 -0.58
N ILE A 395 14.03 12.36 0.34
CA ILE A 395 14.37 12.29 1.77
C ILE A 395 15.04 10.93 2.06
N PRO A 396 16.33 10.89 2.46
CA PRO A 396 16.98 9.65 2.84
C PRO A 396 16.33 9.02 4.08
N SER A 397 16.19 7.70 4.08
CA SER A 397 15.63 6.94 5.18
C SER A 397 16.62 6.80 6.34
N LEU A 398 16.11 6.45 7.51
CA LEU A 398 16.94 6.12 8.68
C LEU A 398 17.96 5.01 8.37
N LEU A 399 17.57 4.02 7.56
CA LEU A 399 18.45 2.95 7.14
C LEU A 399 19.61 3.49 6.28
N THR A 400 19.33 4.42 5.37
CA THR A 400 20.31 5.04 4.49
C THR A 400 21.38 5.80 5.30
N TYR A 401 20.95 6.67 6.23
CA TYR A 401 21.86 7.38 7.14
C TYR A 401 22.73 6.40 7.93
N ASN A 402 22.10 5.40 8.57
CA ASN A 402 22.81 4.41 9.37
C ASN A 402 23.85 3.63 8.55
N THR A 403 23.53 3.29 7.31
CA THR A 403 24.44 2.55 6.42
C THR A 403 25.68 3.37 6.05
N LEU A 404 25.50 4.66 5.73
CA LEU A 404 26.62 5.54 5.39
C LEU A 404 27.48 5.89 6.62
N ILE A 405 26.85 6.19 7.77
CA ILE A 405 27.55 6.43 9.04
C ILE A 405 28.38 5.20 9.43
N ALA A 406 27.80 4.00 9.35
CA ALA A 406 28.53 2.76 9.62
C ALA A 406 29.77 2.62 8.74
N GLY A 407 29.61 2.83 7.42
CA GLY A 407 30.73 2.76 6.48
C GLY A 407 31.82 3.81 6.70
N MET A 408 31.45 5.05 7.02
CA MET A 408 32.41 6.10 7.42
C MET A 408 33.16 5.73 8.69
N CYS A 409 32.45 5.18 9.67
CA CYS A 409 33.06 4.69 10.90
C CYS A 409 34.01 3.52 10.66
N GLU A 410 33.68 2.55 9.81
CA GLU A 410 34.57 1.43 9.47
C GLU A 410 35.86 1.88 8.78
N LYS A 411 35.80 2.92 7.96
CA LYS A 411 36.98 3.55 7.33
C LYS A 411 37.77 4.46 8.28
N GLY A 412 37.21 4.82 9.43
CA GLY A 412 37.83 5.72 10.42
C GLY A 412 37.55 7.22 10.19
N GLU A 413 36.65 7.58 9.27
CA GLU A 413 36.28 8.97 8.95
C GLU A 413 35.26 9.54 9.96
N LEU A 414 35.59 9.50 11.26
CA LEU A 414 34.68 9.83 12.36
C LEU A 414 34.14 11.26 12.34
N THR A 415 34.92 12.22 11.85
CA THR A 415 34.49 13.62 11.76
C THR A 415 33.36 13.78 10.75
N GLU A 416 33.42 13.07 9.62
CA GLU A 416 32.37 13.15 8.60
C GLU A 416 31.12 12.37 9.01
N ALA A 417 31.30 11.23 9.70
CA ALA A 417 30.21 10.50 10.34
C ALA A 417 29.44 11.38 11.35
N GLY A 418 30.16 12.18 12.15
CA GLY A 418 29.56 13.16 13.07
C GLY A 418 28.77 14.27 12.36
N ARG A 419 29.28 14.80 11.25
CA ARG A 419 28.53 15.80 10.46
C ARG A 419 27.23 15.24 9.89
N LEU A 420 27.28 13.99 9.40
CA LEU A 420 26.10 13.32 8.85
C LEU A 420 25.07 13.00 9.94
N TRP A 421 25.54 12.70 11.16
CA TRP A 421 24.71 12.56 12.35
C TRP A 421 24.01 13.88 12.70
N ASP A 422 24.74 14.99 12.68
CA ASP A 422 24.16 16.32 12.96
C ASP A 422 23.11 16.72 11.90
N ASP A 423 23.37 16.49 10.61
CA ASP A 423 22.39 16.72 9.53
C ASP A 423 21.10 15.91 9.74
N MET A 424 21.21 14.65 10.17
CA MET A 424 20.06 13.81 10.48
C MET A 424 19.17 14.43 11.58
N PHE A 425 19.78 15.07 12.59
CA PHE A 425 19.05 15.78 13.63
C PHE A 425 18.41 17.07 13.14
N GLU A 426 19.12 17.88 12.35
CA GLU A 426 18.61 19.13 11.77
C GLU A 426 17.35 18.89 10.93
N ARG A 427 17.28 17.75 10.24
CA ARG A 427 16.15 17.33 9.41
C ARG A 427 15.01 16.65 10.18
N LYS A 428 15.09 16.59 11.51
CA LYS A 428 14.09 15.97 12.40
C LYS A 428 13.90 14.46 12.16
N CYS A 429 14.88 13.78 11.56
CA CYS A 429 14.91 12.33 11.46
C CYS A 429 15.27 11.77 12.84
N LYS A 430 14.28 11.28 13.60
CA LYS A 430 14.51 10.81 14.98
C LYS A 430 15.34 9.52 15.00
N PRO A 431 16.53 9.51 15.63
CA PRO A 431 17.29 8.27 15.84
C PRO A 431 16.49 7.24 16.66
N ASN A 432 16.74 5.97 16.39
CA ASN A 432 16.28 4.87 17.23
C ASN A 432 17.50 4.20 17.90
N ALA A 433 17.25 3.21 18.76
CA ALA A 433 18.33 2.50 19.45
C ALA A 433 19.37 1.88 18.50
N PHE A 434 18.94 1.41 17.33
CA PHE A 434 19.88 0.87 16.32
C PHE A 434 20.80 1.97 15.76
N THR A 435 20.27 3.17 15.53
CA THR A 435 21.03 4.33 15.01
C THR A 435 22.13 4.75 15.98
N TYR A 436 21.79 4.87 17.27
CA TYR A 436 22.78 5.12 18.34
C TYR A 436 23.84 4.01 18.41
N ASN A 437 23.43 2.75 18.30
CA ASN A 437 24.36 1.63 18.33
C ASN A 437 25.39 1.69 17.20
N VAL A 438 25.00 2.08 15.99
CA VAL A 438 25.92 2.23 14.84
C VAL A 438 27.03 3.24 15.16
N LEU A 439 26.67 4.43 15.67
CA LEU A 439 27.65 5.46 16.00
C LEU A 439 28.53 5.06 17.19
N ILE A 440 27.92 4.48 18.23
CA ILE A 440 28.63 3.98 19.41
C ILE A 440 29.64 2.87 19.02
N GLU A 441 29.26 1.98 18.12
CA GLU A 441 30.12 0.92 17.59
C GLU A 441 31.27 1.46 16.78
N GLY A 442 30.98 2.41 15.89
CA GLY A 442 31.99 3.10 15.10
C GLY A 442 33.02 3.84 15.95
N LEU A 443 32.56 4.58 16.96
CA LEU A 443 33.44 5.27 17.91
C LEU A 443 34.26 4.28 18.75
N SER A 444 33.65 3.18 19.18
CA SER A 444 34.32 2.18 20.01
C SER A 444 35.39 1.40 19.24
N LYS A 445 35.10 0.96 18.00
CA LYS A 445 36.06 0.26 17.14
C LYS A 445 37.29 1.11 16.81
N ASN A 446 37.11 2.43 16.70
CA ASN A 446 38.17 3.40 16.44
C ASN A 446 38.87 3.93 17.71
N GLY A 447 38.63 3.32 18.88
CA GLY A 447 39.31 3.69 20.14
C GLY A 447 38.77 4.92 20.86
N ASN A 448 37.73 5.57 20.33
CA ASN A 448 37.08 6.76 20.90
C ASN A 448 35.92 6.41 21.83
N VAL A 449 36.13 5.42 22.70
CA VAL A 449 35.07 4.86 23.56
C VAL A 449 34.47 5.88 24.54
N LYS A 450 35.26 6.88 24.97
CA LYS A 450 34.77 7.99 25.81
C LYS A 450 33.66 8.80 25.12
N GLU A 451 33.78 9.00 23.81
CA GLU A 451 32.74 9.69 23.03
C GLU A 451 31.53 8.78 22.83
N GLY A 452 31.74 7.47 22.65
CA GLY A 452 30.65 6.49 22.65
C GLY A 452 29.83 6.49 23.96
N VAL A 453 30.47 6.69 25.12
CA VAL A 453 29.77 6.83 26.41
C VAL A 453 28.96 8.14 26.48
N ARG A 454 29.45 9.24 25.89
CA ARG A 454 28.67 10.49 25.81
C ARG A 454 27.43 10.33 24.92
N VAL A 455 27.57 9.64 23.80
CA VAL A 455 26.45 9.32 22.90
C VAL A 455 25.41 8.44 23.62
N LEU A 456 25.82 7.54 24.51
CA LEU A 456 24.92 6.77 25.39
C LEU A 456 24.18 7.66 26.40
N GLU A 457 24.85 8.65 26.99
CA GLU A 457 24.22 9.63 27.91
C GLU A 457 23.16 10.46 27.17
N GLU A 458 23.48 10.94 25.97
CA GLU A 458 22.54 11.66 25.09
C GLU A 458 21.33 10.81 24.69
N MET A 459 21.56 9.53 24.37
CA MET A 459 20.50 8.56 24.06
C MET A 459 19.47 8.48 25.19
N LEU A 460 19.93 8.47 26.44
CA LEU A 460 19.08 8.44 27.64
C LEU A 460 18.35 9.76 27.89
N GLU A 461 19.01 10.91 27.69
CA GLU A 461 18.41 12.24 27.86
C GLU A 461 17.23 12.47 26.90
N ILE A 462 17.32 11.95 25.67
CA ILE A 462 16.27 12.05 24.66
C ILE A 462 15.14 11.02 24.88
N GLY A 463 15.29 10.13 25.87
CA GLY A 463 14.31 9.09 26.20
C GLY A 463 14.33 7.89 25.26
N CYS A 464 15.44 7.67 24.54
CA CYS A 464 15.68 6.44 23.80
C CYS A 464 16.36 5.42 24.72
N PHE A 465 15.79 4.22 24.88
CA PHE A 465 16.33 3.25 25.84
C PHE A 465 17.38 2.33 25.20
N PRO A 466 18.58 2.20 25.81
CA PRO A 466 19.60 1.26 25.38
C PRO A 466 19.08 -0.18 25.36
N ASN A 467 19.53 -0.96 24.37
CA ASN A 467 19.27 -2.40 24.26
C ASN A 467 20.55 -3.23 24.56
N LYS A 468 20.42 -4.56 24.60
CA LYS A 468 21.53 -5.51 24.79
C LYS A 468 22.78 -5.17 23.97
N THR A 469 22.59 -4.89 22.68
CA THR A 469 23.67 -4.63 21.72
C THR A 469 24.45 -3.37 22.09
N THR A 470 23.76 -2.30 22.52
CA THR A 470 24.37 -1.03 22.98
C THR A 470 25.45 -1.26 24.04
N PHE A 471 25.11 -2.04 25.07
CA PHE A 471 26.00 -2.32 26.19
C PHE A 471 27.13 -3.27 25.80
N LEU A 472 26.85 -4.26 24.94
CA LEU A 472 27.87 -5.19 24.45
C LEU A 472 28.96 -4.46 23.65
N ILE A 473 28.57 -3.55 22.75
CA ILE A 473 29.50 -2.77 21.91
C ILE A 473 30.47 -1.95 22.78
N LEU A 474 29.95 -1.18 23.73
CA LEU A 474 30.77 -0.34 24.60
C LEU A 474 31.68 -1.17 25.50
N PHE A 475 31.17 -2.30 26.00
CA PHE A 475 31.95 -3.21 26.83
C PHE A 475 33.15 -3.79 26.06
N GLU A 476 32.93 -4.26 24.83
CA GLU A 476 34.02 -4.75 23.97
C GLU A 476 35.03 -3.66 23.63
N GLY A 477 34.57 -2.42 23.44
CA GLY A 477 35.44 -1.24 23.26
C GLY A 477 36.30 -0.93 24.49
N LEU A 478 35.71 -0.95 25.69
CA LEU A 478 36.41 -0.66 26.94
C LEU A 478 37.38 -1.77 27.35
N GLN A 479 37.05 -3.02 27.07
CA GLN A 479 37.92 -4.18 27.33
C GLN A 479 39.21 -4.09 26.50
N LYS A 480 39.12 -3.68 25.22
CA LYS A 480 40.28 -3.47 24.34
C LYS A 480 41.21 -2.34 24.82
N LEU A 481 40.72 -1.40 25.63
CA LEU A 481 41.47 -0.24 26.11
C LEU A 481 41.92 -0.34 27.58
N GLY A 482 41.57 -1.43 28.29
CA GLY A 482 41.95 -1.64 29.70
C GLY A 482 41.39 -0.63 30.69
N LYS A 483 40.21 -0.04 30.42
CA LYS A 483 39.59 0.99 31.27
C LYS A 483 38.48 0.42 32.14
N GLU A 484 38.87 -0.14 33.30
CA GLU A 484 37.94 -0.80 34.24
C GLU A 484 36.94 0.15 34.91
N GLU A 485 37.33 1.40 35.23
CA GLU A 485 36.44 2.37 35.89
C GLU A 485 35.25 2.80 35.01
N ASP A 486 35.50 3.06 33.73
CA ASP A 486 34.47 3.41 32.75
C ASP A 486 33.50 2.22 32.54
N ALA A 487 33.99 0.98 32.65
CA ALA A 487 33.17 -0.23 32.53
C ALA A 487 32.18 -0.35 33.70
N ILE A 488 32.63 -0.05 34.93
CA ILE A 488 31.78 -0.02 36.13
C ILE A 488 30.67 1.04 36.01
N LYS A 489 30.95 2.19 35.39
CA LYS A 489 29.94 3.23 35.11
C LYS A 489 28.85 2.71 34.18
N ILE A 490 29.21 2.02 33.10
CA ILE A 490 28.25 1.42 32.17
C ILE A 490 27.41 0.32 32.82
N VAL A 491 28.03 -0.54 33.65
CA VAL A 491 27.31 -1.57 34.43
C VAL A 491 26.24 -0.92 35.30
N SER A 492 26.61 0.17 35.99
CA SER A 492 25.70 0.90 36.87
C SER A 492 24.52 1.52 36.10
N MET A 493 24.78 2.08 34.92
CA MET A 493 23.73 2.61 34.03
C MET A 493 22.81 1.52 33.48
N ALA A 494 23.33 0.33 33.18
CA ALA A 494 22.53 -0.82 32.72
C ALA A 494 21.58 -1.33 33.83
N VAL A 495 22.08 -1.39 35.07
CA VAL A 495 21.29 -1.81 36.25
C VAL A 495 20.19 -0.82 36.59
N MET A 496 20.46 0.49 36.48
CA MET A 496 19.46 1.53 36.78
C MET A 496 18.32 1.60 35.75
N ASN A 497 18.56 1.22 34.48
CA ASN A 497 17.58 1.36 33.39
C ASN A 497 16.77 0.07 33.09
N GLY A 498 17.03 -1.04 33.79
CA GLY A 498 16.05 -2.11 34.03
C GLY A 498 15.51 -2.93 32.84
N LYS A 499 16.17 -2.93 31.67
CA LYS A 499 15.71 -3.69 30.47
C LYS A 499 16.79 -4.57 29.85
N VAL A 500 17.59 -5.25 30.66
CA VAL A 500 18.50 -6.31 30.19
C VAL A 500 17.88 -7.66 30.54
N ASP A 501 17.61 -8.52 29.55
CA ASP A 501 17.07 -9.85 29.79
C ASP A 501 18.10 -10.75 30.53
N ARG A 502 17.60 -11.79 31.20
CA ARG A 502 18.39 -12.65 32.09
C ARG A 502 19.56 -13.35 31.39
N GLU A 503 19.37 -13.83 30.16
CA GLU A 503 20.44 -14.51 29.40
C GLU A 503 21.55 -13.52 29.01
N SER A 504 21.17 -12.31 28.62
CA SER A 504 22.11 -11.22 28.36
C SER A 504 22.89 -10.82 29.62
N TRP A 505 22.22 -10.81 30.77
CA TRP A 505 22.85 -10.56 32.07
C TRP A 505 23.78 -11.70 32.50
N GLU A 506 23.44 -12.96 32.25
CA GLU A 506 24.29 -14.11 32.54
C GLU A 506 25.54 -14.16 31.64
N LEU A 507 25.40 -13.84 30.34
CA LEU A 507 26.54 -13.73 29.42
C LEU A 507 27.47 -12.58 29.83
N PHE A 508 26.89 -11.45 30.23
CA PHE A 508 27.57 -10.28 30.76
C PHE A 508 28.35 -10.60 32.04
N LEU A 509 27.70 -11.27 33.00
CA LEU A 509 28.35 -11.73 34.23
C LEU A 509 29.43 -12.78 33.94
N LYS A 510 29.22 -13.71 33.00
CA LYS A 510 30.21 -14.75 32.67
C LYS A 510 31.49 -14.15 32.05
N LYS A 511 31.37 -13.15 31.17
CA LYS A 511 32.51 -12.43 30.58
C LYS A 511 33.23 -11.52 31.60
N PHE A 512 32.51 -10.89 32.53
CA PHE A 512 33.08 -9.95 33.52
C PHE A 512 33.62 -10.63 34.78
N VAL A 513 32.95 -11.68 35.27
CA VAL A 513 33.29 -12.39 36.51
C VAL A 513 34.40 -13.42 36.33
N GLY A 514 34.70 -13.82 35.09
CA GLY A 514 35.85 -14.67 34.79
C GLY A 514 37.20 -14.07 35.20
N GLU A 515 37.28 -12.72 35.32
CA GLU A 515 38.52 -12.01 35.63
C GLU A 515 38.47 -11.11 36.88
N LEU A 516 37.34 -11.02 37.58
CA LEU A 516 37.27 -10.25 38.83
C LEU A 516 37.86 -11.01 40.01
N ASP A 517 38.65 -10.30 40.81
CA ASP A 517 39.14 -10.76 42.10
C ASP A 517 37.99 -11.05 43.10
N LYS A 518 38.35 -11.54 44.29
CA LYS A 518 37.41 -11.92 45.36
C LYS A 518 36.46 -10.77 45.79
N GLY A 519 36.76 -9.51 45.45
CA GLY A 519 35.90 -8.35 45.72
C GLY A 519 34.71 -8.26 44.77
N GLY A 520 34.91 -8.49 43.47
CA GLY A 520 33.86 -8.43 42.46
C GLY A 520 32.80 -9.53 42.60
N GLN A 521 33.22 -10.72 43.04
CA GLN A 521 32.30 -11.83 43.36
C GLN A 521 31.34 -11.51 44.51
N ARG A 522 31.74 -10.64 45.44
CA ARG A 522 30.96 -10.24 46.62
C ARG A 522 29.83 -9.26 46.25
N LEU A 523 30.07 -8.38 45.28
CA LEU A 523 29.08 -7.43 44.75
C LEU A 523 27.95 -8.16 43.98
N LEU A 524 28.30 -9.20 43.22
CA LEU A 524 27.36 -10.06 42.50
C LEU A 524 26.39 -10.80 43.44
N TRP A 525 26.87 -11.28 44.58
CA TRP A 525 26.04 -12.00 45.56
C TRP A 525 24.97 -11.08 46.18
N GLN A 526 25.31 -9.80 46.37
CA GLN A 526 24.37 -8.78 46.86
C GLN A 526 23.34 -8.36 45.82
N LEU A 527 23.70 -8.34 44.54
CA LEU A 527 22.78 -8.02 43.44
C LEU A 527 21.79 -9.16 43.14
N LYS A 528 22.24 -10.42 43.21
CA LYS A 528 21.34 -11.61 43.12
C LYS A 528 20.28 -11.64 44.23
N GLY A 529 20.60 -11.10 45.41
CA GLY A 529 19.64 -11.00 46.52
C GLY A 529 18.51 -9.98 46.32
N ARG A 530 18.68 -8.99 45.41
CA ARG A 530 17.66 -7.96 45.14
C ARG A 530 16.59 -8.38 44.14
N GLU A 531 16.92 -9.24 43.17
CA GLU A 531 15.93 -9.80 42.22
C GLU A 531 14.90 -10.71 42.91
N ALA A 532 15.33 -11.45 43.93
CA ALA A 532 14.42 -12.30 44.71
C ALA A 532 13.41 -11.50 45.55
N ALA A 533 13.68 -10.21 45.82
CA ALA A 533 12.83 -9.35 46.65
C ALA A 533 11.72 -8.62 45.86
N SER A 534 11.76 -8.60 44.53
CA SER A 534 10.73 -7.95 43.69
C SER A 534 9.54 -8.84 43.34
N GLN A 535 9.52 -10.12 43.76
CA GLN A 535 8.38 -11.01 43.62
C GLN A 535 7.96 -11.57 44.99
N GLY A 536 7.00 -10.91 45.64
CA GLY A 536 6.25 -11.47 46.76
C GLY A 536 6.60 -10.91 48.14
N ARG A 537 5.57 -10.38 48.82
CA ARG A 537 5.59 -9.90 50.21
C ARG A 537 6.25 -10.94 51.14
N LEU A 538 7.19 -10.51 51.98
CA LEU A 538 7.32 -10.88 53.39
C LEU A 538 8.41 -10.04 54.08
N ARG A 539 8.09 -9.45 55.24
CA ARG A 539 9.03 -8.81 56.17
C ARG A 539 9.90 -9.89 56.81
N PHE A 540 11.23 -9.78 56.75
CA PHE A 540 12.11 -10.25 57.84
C PHE A 540 13.41 -9.43 57.89
N SER A 541 13.85 -9.18 59.12
CA SER A 541 14.97 -8.34 59.53
C SER A 541 16.16 -9.24 59.85
N ILE A 542 17.30 -9.12 59.15
CA ILE A 542 18.58 -9.71 59.59
C ILE A 542 19.75 -8.78 59.21
N HIS A 543 20.67 -8.60 60.17
CA HIS A 543 21.83 -7.71 60.21
C HIS A 543 22.81 -7.82 59.03
N VAL A 544 23.27 -6.66 58.54
CA VAL A 544 24.42 -6.49 57.64
C VAL A 544 25.60 -5.90 58.43
N PRO A 545 26.84 -6.41 58.28
CA PRO A 545 28.02 -5.83 58.94
C PRO A 545 28.40 -4.46 58.35
N VAL A 546 28.85 -3.57 59.24
CA VAL A 546 28.95 -2.10 59.13
C VAL A 546 29.82 -1.56 57.99
N GLN A 547 30.56 -2.38 57.24
CA GLN A 547 31.41 -1.91 56.14
C GLN A 547 30.68 -1.68 54.81
N ALA A 548 29.49 -2.27 54.59
CA ALA A 548 28.70 -2.04 53.36
C ALA A 548 27.88 -0.72 53.39
N ILE A 549 27.76 -0.09 54.56
CA ILE A 549 26.98 1.16 54.72
C ILE A 549 27.78 2.39 54.25
N VAL A 550 29.11 2.31 54.16
CA VAL A 550 29.95 3.47 53.81
C VAL A 550 29.89 3.78 52.31
N ILE A 551 29.83 2.77 51.43
CA ILE A 551 29.75 2.98 49.97
C ILE A 551 28.33 3.38 49.54
N ILE A 552 27.29 2.85 50.19
CA ILE A 552 25.89 3.22 49.90
C ILE A 552 25.54 4.62 50.44
N LYS A 553 26.15 5.08 51.53
CA LYS A 553 25.96 6.45 52.04
C LYS A 553 26.69 7.53 51.25
N GLN A 554 27.75 7.20 50.49
CA GLN A 554 28.41 8.19 49.63
C GLN A 554 27.66 8.45 48.30
N LEU A 555 26.84 7.52 47.83
CA LEU A 555 26.11 7.67 46.55
C LEU A 555 24.65 8.17 46.70
N THR A 556 24.17 8.44 47.93
CA THR A 556 22.81 8.94 48.19
C THR A 556 22.74 10.32 48.84
N LEU A 557 23.88 11.03 48.95
CA LEU A 557 23.98 12.31 49.68
C LEU A 557 24.25 13.57 48.81
N ILE A 558 24.00 13.52 47.49
CA ILE A 558 24.14 14.70 46.60
C ILE A 558 22.79 15.18 46.02
N SER A 559 21.64 14.69 46.49
CA SER A 559 20.32 15.12 45.98
C SER A 559 19.38 15.79 46.98
N LEU A 560 19.82 16.16 48.19
CA LEU A 560 19.05 17.05 49.07
C LEU A 560 19.98 17.95 49.88
N LEU A 561 20.08 19.22 49.47
CA LEU A 561 20.16 20.43 50.31
C LEU A 561 20.50 21.64 49.41
N LEU A 562 19.48 22.43 49.06
CA LEU A 562 19.65 23.86 48.78
C LEU A 562 19.55 24.62 50.12
N PRO A 563 20.35 25.67 50.33
CA PRO A 563 19.73 26.99 50.34
C PRO A 563 20.56 28.10 49.64
N LEU A 564 19.89 29.25 49.54
CA LEU A 564 20.14 30.47 48.76
C LEU A 564 21.42 31.27 49.09
N SER A 565 21.84 32.02 48.05
CA SER A 565 22.40 33.39 48.03
C SER A 565 23.89 33.66 48.28
N SER A 566 24.47 34.32 47.26
CA SER A 566 25.26 35.57 47.31
C SER A 566 26.74 35.53 46.86
N SER A 567 26.97 36.32 45.80
CA SER A 567 28.14 37.16 45.44
C SER A 567 29.56 36.59 45.27
N SER A 568 30.02 36.76 44.02
CA SER A 568 31.23 37.50 43.58
C SER A 568 32.59 36.80 43.35
N SER A 569 33.14 37.09 42.16
CA SER A 569 34.56 37.07 41.70
C SER A 569 35.25 35.69 41.60
N SER A 570 36.15 35.36 40.67
CA SER A 570 36.74 35.97 39.46
C SER A 570 37.73 34.96 38.85
N SER A 571 37.81 34.86 37.51
CA SER A 571 38.95 34.33 36.69
C SER A 571 39.33 32.83 36.86
N SER A 572 39.82 32.04 35.90
CA SER A 572 40.25 32.20 34.50
C SER A 572 40.37 30.81 33.82
N ARG A 573 40.06 30.79 32.51
CA ARG A 573 40.60 29.98 31.37
C ARG A 573 40.99 28.51 31.59
N PHE A 574 40.37 27.61 30.81
CA PHE A 574 40.98 26.87 29.68
C PHE A 574 39.84 26.29 28.80
N ALA A 575 39.95 26.42 27.47
CA ALA A 575 38.90 26.11 26.50
C ALA A 575 39.05 24.70 25.89
N PRO A 576 37.92 24.03 25.56
CA PRO A 576 37.80 23.29 24.32
C PRO A 576 36.56 23.68 23.49
N LEU A 577 36.60 23.23 22.23
CA LEU A 577 35.78 23.54 21.06
C LEU A 577 34.27 23.77 21.31
N ARG A 578 33.76 24.90 20.80
CA ARG A 578 32.35 25.32 20.83
C ARG A 578 31.48 24.49 19.88
N LEU A 579 30.53 23.74 20.41
CA LEU A 579 29.18 23.65 19.83
C LEU A 579 28.33 24.73 20.51
N SER A 580 27.69 25.59 19.71
CA SER A 580 26.94 26.76 20.20
C SER A 580 25.69 26.37 21.00
N PRO A 581 25.40 27.03 22.15
CA PRO A 581 24.12 26.86 22.83
C PRO A 581 23.06 27.76 22.18
N ILE A 582 22.04 27.14 21.57
CA ILE A 582 20.87 27.87 21.06
C ILE A 582 19.87 28.08 22.20
N ARG A 583 19.50 29.35 22.39
CA ARG A 583 18.43 29.83 23.27
C ARG A 583 17.08 29.19 22.91
N SER A 584 16.35 28.75 23.92
CA SER A 584 14.92 28.44 23.83
C SER A 584 14.09 29.72 23.59
N PRO A 585 13.04 29.61 22.77
CA PRO A 585 11.81 30.34 23.05
C PRO A 585 10.61 29.40 23.20
N ALA A 586 9.79 29.78 24.18
CA ALA A 586 8.42 29.42 24.50
C ALA A 586 7.62 28.53 23.52
N ALA A 587 6.94 27.57 24.14
CA ALA A 587 5.93 26.67 23.60
C ALA A 587 4.87 27.34 22.71
N ARG A 588 4.66 26.75 21.52
CA ARG A 588 3.39 26.73 20.80
C ARG A 588 3.24 25.37 20.09
N THR A 589 2.16 24.69 20.41
CA THR A 589 1.76 23.36 19.95
C THR A 589 1.34 23.37 18.48
N GLN A 590 2.02 22.59 17.64
CA GLN A 590 1.55 22.16 16.32
C GLN A 590 1.85 20.66 16.15
N HIS A 591 0.79 19.87 16.02
CA HIS A 591 0.84 18.42 15.82
C HIS A 591 1.11 18.10 14.34
N SER A 592 2.21 17.41 14.05
CA SER A 592 2.47 16.78 12.74
C SER A 592 2.52 15.25 12.86
N VAL A 593 1.44 14.68 12.33
CA VAL A 593 1.23 13.43 11.58
C VAL A 593 2.46 12.52 11.34
N ARG A 594 2.40 11.28 11.85
CA ARG A 594 3.30 10.15 11.53
C ARG A 594 2.54 9.13 10.69
N ALA A 595 2.87 9.03 9.41
CA ALA A 595 2.33 8.02 8.50
C ALA A 595 2.92 6.62 8.84
N PHE A 596 2.02 5.64 9.01
CA PHE A 596 2.35 4.22 9.04
C PHE A 596 2.24 3.65 7.63
N SER A 597 3.34 3.11 7.08
CA SER A 597 3.34 2.37 5.82
C SER A 597 2.77 0.97 6.04
N ALA A 598 1.55 0.74 5.58
CA ALA A 598 1.02 -0.60 5.37
C ALA A 598 1.45 -1.05 3.96
N VAL A 599 2.27 -2.10 3.90
CA VAL A 599 2.69 -2.74 2.64
C VAL A 599 1.47 -3.39 1.98
N THR A 600 1.01 -2.79 0.90
CA THR A 600 0.15 -3.39 -0.12
C THR A 600 0.99 -3.54 -1.38
N MET A 601 1.06 -4.75 -1.93
CA MET A 601 1.68 -5.02 -3.23
C MET A 601 1.02 -4.14 -4.29
N THR A 602 1.80 -3.28 -4.94
CA THR A 602 1.38 -2.39 -6.04
C THR A 602 2.44 -2.49 -7.14
N ASP A 603 1.99 -2.60 -8.39
CA ASP A 603 2.85 -2.46 -9.58
C ASP A 603 3.62 -1.13 -9.53
N SER A 604 4.89 -1.17 -9.88
CA SER A 604 5.85 -0.10 -9.62
C SER A 604 5.89 1.01 -10.69
N ASN A 605 4.88 1.06 -11.55
CA ASN A 605 4.87 1.85 -12.79
C ASN A 605 4.19 3.24 -12.71
N ASP A 606 3.83 3.73 -11.51
CA ASP A 606 2.99 4.94 -11.34
C ASP A 606 3.63 6.04 -10.49
N ALA A 607 4.95 6.20 -10.56
CA ALA A 607 5.72 7.16 -9.76
C ALA A 607 5.42 8.64 -10.08
N GLY A 608 4.68 8.94 -11.17
CA GLY A 608 4.24 10.30 -11.52
C GLY A 608 2.89 10.73 -10.95
N MET A 609 2.10 9.80 -10.38
CA MET A 609 0.80 10.12 -9.80
C MET A 609 0.95 10.52 -8.33
N ASP A 610 0.39 11.67 -7.95
CA ASP A 610 0.32 12.04 -6.55
C ASP A 610 -0.54 11.04 -5.75
N ALA A 611 -0.44 11.08 -4.42
CA ALA A 611 -1.12 10.10 -3.55
C ALA A 611 -2.65 10.13 -3.67
N VAL A 612 -3.26 11.26 -4.07
CA VAL A 612 -4.70 11.41 -4.26
C VAL A 612 -5.10 10.83 -5.62
N GLN A 613 -4.34 11.13 -6.66
CA GLN A 613 -4.55 10.62 -8.00
C GLN A 613 -4.36 9.10 -8.09
N ARG A 614 -3.34 8.56 -7.43
CA ARG A 614 -3.16 7.13 -7.27
C ARG A 614 -4.36 6.50 -6.57
N ARG A 615 -4.84 7.14 -5.49
CA ARG A 615 -6.04 6.66 -4.78
C ARG A 615 -7.25 6.61 -5.71
N LEU A 616 -7.51 7.66 -6.48
CA LEU A 616 -8.62 7.71 -7.44
C LEU A 616 -8.47 6.65 -8.55
N MET A 617 -7.28 6.43 -9.08
CA MET A 617 -7.06 5.44 -10.14
C MET A 617 -7.28 3.99 -9.66
N PHE A 618 -6.91 3.68 -8.42
CA PHE A 618 -6.97 2.31 -7.90
C PHE A 618 -8.18 1.99 -7.01
N GLU A 619 -8.82 2.99 -6.39
CA GLU A 619 -10.01 2.79 -5.55
C GLU A 619 -11.33 2.99 -6.31
N ASP A 620 -11.37 3.85 -7.33
CA ASP A 620 -12.58 4.03 -8.13
C ASP A 620 -12.70 2.91 -9.17
N GLU A 621 -13.82 2.18 -9.12
CA GLU A 621 -14.14 1.13 -10.09
C GLU A 621 -15.11 1.69 -11.14
N CYS A 622 -14.73 1.62 -12.42
CA CYS A 622 -15.57 1.99 -13.56
C CYS A 622 -16.52 0.84 -13.93
N ILE A 623 -17.68 1.17 -14.49
CA ILE A 623 -18.65 0.17 -14.96
C ILE A 623 -18.21 -0.33 -16.35
N LEU A 624 -17.86 -1.61 -16.46
CA LEU A 624 -17.56 -2.24 -17.75
C LEU A 624 -18.86 -2.61 -18.46
N VAL A 625 -18.93 -2.30 -19.75
CA VAL A 625 -20.12 -2.55 -20.59
C VAL A 625 -19.74 -3.22 -21.91
N ASP A 626 -20.70 -3.90 -22.53
CA ASP A 626 -20.57 -4.30 -23.94
C ASP A 626 -20.99 -3.15 -24.89
N GLU A 627 -20.82 -3.36 -26.19
CA GLU A 627 -21.20 -2.36 -27.21
C GLU A 627 -22.71 -2.04 -27.25
N ASN A 628 -23.54 -2.82 -26.54
CA ASN A 628 -24.98 -2.60 -26.41
C ASN A 628 -25.33 -1.95 -25.06
N ASP A 629 -24.33 -1.44 -24.33
CA ASP A 629 -24.48 -0.78 -23.03
C ASP A 629 -24.97 -1.71 -21.91
N ARG A 630 -24.76 -3.02 -22.04
CA ARG A 630 -25.07 -3.98 -20.97
C ARG A 630 -23.89 -4.10 -20.04
N VAL A 631 -24.13 -4.02 -18.73
CA VAL A 631 -23.07 -4.15 -17.72
C VAL A 631 -22.50 -5.57 -17.77
N VAL A 632 -21.21 -5.69 -18.08
CA VAL A 632 -20.47 -6.97 -18.11
C VAL A 632 -19.58 -7.17 -16.90
N GLY A 633 -19.29 -6.09 -16.17
CA GLY A 633 -18.47 -6.15 -14.97
C GLY A 633 -18.06 -4.78 -14.49
N HIS A 634 -16.89 -4.74 -13.85
CA HIS A 634 -16.24 -3.53 -13.42
C HIS A 634 -14.75 -3.80 -13.25
N ASP A 635 -13.95 -2.75 -13.35
CA ASP A 635 -12.54 -2.79 -13.04
C ASP A 635 -12.11 -1.41 -12.54
N THR A 636 -10.90 -1.32 -11.97
CA THR A 636 -10.34 -0.05 -11.51
C THR A 636 -10.24 0.93 -12.68
N LYS A 637 -10.40 2.22 -12.38
CA LYS A 637 -10.19 3.29 -13.35
C LYS A 637 -8.81 3.17 -14.01
N TYR A 638 -7.80 2.76 -13.25
CA TYR A 638 -6.47 2.41 -13.75
C TYR A 638 -6.52 1.44 -14.92
N ASN A 639 -7.09 0.26 -14.70
CA ASN A 639 -7.15 -0.79 -15.71
C ASN A 639 -7.99 -0.39 -16.93
N CYS A 640 -9.07 0.38 -16.72
CA CYS A 640 -9.95 0.82 -17.78
C CYS A 640 -9.30 1.83 -18.76
N HIS A 641 -8.22 2.51 -18.36
CA HIS A 641 -7.56 3.53 -19.18
C HIS A 641 -6.18 3.10 -19.70
N LEU A 642 -5.71 1.90 -19.35
CA LEU A 642 -4.48 1.35 -19.91
C LEU A 642 -4.72 0.87 -21.34
N MET A 643 -3.99 1.42 -22.31
CA MET A 643 -4.14 1.05 -23.72
C MET A 643 -3.89 -0.44 -23.96
N GLU A 644 -2.87 -1.02 -23.30
CA GLU A 644 -2.58 -2.45 -23.36
C GLU A 644 -3.82 -3.29 -23.01
N LYS A 645 -4.54 -2.92 -21.95
CA LYS A 645 -5.76 -3.59 -21.50
C LYS A 645 -6.95 -3.32 -22.42
N ILE A 646 -7.11 -2.08 -22.86
CA ILE A 646 -8.14 -1.69 -23.84
C ILE A 646 -7.98 -2.50 -25.13
N GLU A 647 -6.75 -2.72 -25.59
CA GLU A 647 -6.46 -3.43 -26.84
C GLU A 647 -6.54 -4.96 -26.65
N ALA A 648 -5.95 -5.50 -25.59
CA ALA A 648 -5.90 -6.94 -25.34
C ALA A 648 -7.26 -7.54 -24.94
N GLU A 649 -8.02 -6.83 -24.10
CA GLU A 649 -9.28 -7.34 -23.53
C GLU A 649 -10.53 -6.70 -24.17
N ASN A 650 -10.35 -5.77 -25.12
CA ASN A 650 -11.40 -4.90 -25.65
C ASN A 650 -12.21 -4.22 -24.53
N LEU A 651 -11.52 -3.81 -23.45
CA LEU A 651 -12.14 -3.21 -22.28
C LEU A 651 -12.87 -1.92 -22.67
N LEU A 652 -14.19 -1.93 -22.50
CA LEU A 652 -15.09 -0.82 -22.76
C LEU A 652 -15.79 -0.46 -21.45
N HIS A 653 -15.72 0.80 -21.05
CA HIS A 653 -16.38 1.29 -19.85
C HIS A 653 -17.37 2.41 -20.16
N ARG A 654 -18.38 2.54 -19.29
CA ARG A 654 -19.38 3.60 -19.41
C ARG A 654 -18.80 4.93 -18.96
N ALA A 655 -19.08 5.99 -19.72
CA ALA A 655 -18.68 7.36 -19.44
C ALA A 655 -19.86 8.34 -19.60
N PHE A 656 -19.62 9.62 -19.29
CA PHE A 656 -20.55 10.71 -19.56
C PHE A 656 -19.83 12.03 -19.85
N SER A 657 -20.49 12.86 -20.64
CA SER A 657 -20.09 14.21 -21.01
C SER A 657 -21.25 15.19 -20.78
N VAL A 658 -21.01 16.18 -19.90
CA VAL A 658 -21.97 17.25 -19.58
C VAL A 658 -21.73 18.48 -20.46
N PHE A 659 -22.81 19.06 -20.96
CA PHE A 659 -22.85 20.33 -21.69
C PHE A 659 -23.80 21.29 -20.94
N LEU A 660 -23.21 22.20 -20.18
CA LEU A 660 -23.93 23.21 -19.41
C LEU A 660 -23.93 24.54 -20.18
N PHE A 661 -25.13 25.03 -20.46
CA PHE A 661 -25.35 26.35 -21.05
C PHE A 661 -25.85 27.31 -19.99
N ASN A 662 -25.43 28.57 -20.06
CA ASN A 662 -26.03 29.62 -19.22
C ASN A 662 -27.33 30.16 -19.86
N SER A 663 -27.97 31.13 -19.19
CA SER A 663 -29.21 31.76 -19.69
C SER A 663 -29.04 32.57 -20.99
N LYS A 664 -27.80 32.81 -21.43
CA LYS A 664 -27.47 33.42 -22.73
C LYS A 664 -27.16 32.39 -23.81
N TYR A 665 -27.30 31.10 -23.52
CA TYR A 665 -26.95 30.00 -24.40
C TYR A 665 -25.46 29.95 -24.78
N GLU A 666 -24.59 30.42 -23.88
CA GLU A 666 -23.15 30.23 -23.97
C GLU A 666 -22.79 28.91 -23.29
N LEU A 667 -21.95 28.08 -23.93
CA LEU A 667 -21.51 26.79 -23.41
C LEU A 667 -20.33 26.99 -22.45
N LEU A 668 -20.41 26.39 -21.27
CA LEU A 668 -19.29 26.34 -20.33
C LEU A 668 -18.28 25.27 -20.78
N LEU A 669 -17.06 25.70 -21.09
CA LEU A 669 -15.91 24.84 -21.36
C LEU A 669 -14.93 24.89 -20.19
N GLN A 670 -14.20 23.78 -20.03
CA GLN A 670 -13.06 23.71 -19.14
C GLN A 670 -11.80 23.27 -19.88
N GLN A 671 -10.64 23.76 -19.43
CA GLN A 671 -9.35 23.18 -19.76
C GLN A 671 -8.94 22.22 -18.65
N ARG A 672 -8.62 20.98 -19.02
CA ARG A 672 -8.18 19.95 -18.08
C ARG A 672 -6.89 20.36 -17.38
N SER A 673 -6.76 20.07 -16.08
CA SER A 673 -5.52 20.34 -15.34
C SER A 673 -4.31 19.58 -15.92
N LYS A 674 -3.11 20.08 -15.63
CA LYS A 674 -1.86 19.40 -15.99
C LYS A 674 -1.63 18.07 -15.26
N THR A 675 -2.38 17.83 -14.18
CA THR A 675 -2.28 16.64 -13.34
C THR A 675 -3.15 15.49 -13.85
N LYS A 676 -4.06 15.69 -14.83
CA LYS A 676 -4.86 14.59 -15.40
C LYS A 676 -3.96 13.53 -16.07
N VAL A 677 -4.31 12.25 -15.88
CA VAL A 677 -3.61 11.10 -16.50
C VAL A 677 -3.84 11.08 -18.01
N THR A 678 -5.11 11.05 -18.43
CA THR A 678 -5.49 11.10 -19.84
C THR A 678 -5.75 12.54 -20.26
N PHE A 679 -5.19 12.92 -21.41
CA PHE A 679 -5.40 14.20 -22.07
C PHE A 679 -5.24 15.41 -21.11
N PRO A 680 -4.04 15.65 -20.53
CA PRO A 680 -3.79 16.86 -19.75
C PRO A 680 -3.77 18.11 -20.65
N LEU A 681 -4.18 19.26 -20.09
CA LEU A 681 -4.12 20.59 -20.74
C LEU A 681 -4.93 20.75 -22.05
N VAL A 682 -5.86 19.84 -22.36
CA VAL A 682 -6.80 20.02 -23.48
C VAL A 682 -8.09 20.71 -23.03
N TRP A 683 -8.67 21.51 -23.92
CA TRP A 683 -10.00 22.09 -23.79
C TRP A 683 -11.07 21.03 -24.09
N THR A 684 -12.09 20.98 -23.26
CA THR A 684 -13.18 20.00 -23.35
C THR A 684 -14.53 20.64 -22.98
N ASN A 685 -15.62 19.89 -23.18
CA ASN A 685 -16.96 20.19 -22.67
C ASN A 685 -16.97 20.47 -21.15
N THR A 686 -18.11 20.88 -20.60
CA THR A 686 -18.22 21.36 -19.21
C THR A 686 -17.59 20.41 -18.18
N CYS A 687 -17.94 19.13 -18.23
CA CYS A 687 -17.38 18.11 -17.35
C CYS A 687 -17.52 16.75 -18.03
N CYS A 688 -16.49 15.91 -17.95
CA CYS A 688 -16.47 14.56 -18.50
C CYS A 688 -15.86 13.61 -17.47
N SER A 689 -16.53 12.48 -17.26
CA SER A 689 -16.06 11.46 -16.32
C SER A 689 -16.84 10.16 -16.52
N HIS A 690 -16.83 9.29 -15.52
CA HIS A 690 -17.45 7.98 -15.58
C HIS A 690 -18.33 7.73 -14.35
N PRO A 691 -19.47 7.05 -14.53
CA PRO A 691 -20.19 6.48 -13.42
C PRO A 691 -19.36 5.39 -12.75
N LEU A 692 -19.38 5.36 -11.42
CA LEU A 692 -18.69 4.38 -10.61
C LEU A 692 -19.56 3.15 -10.38
N TYR A 693 -18.93 1.99 -10.22
CA TYR A 693 -19.61 0.74 -9.92
C TYR A 693 -20.14 0.72 -8.47
N ARG A 694 -21.26 1.44 -8.25
CA ARG A 694 -21.93 1.57 -6.94
C ARG A 694 -23.43 1.75 -7.13
N GLU A 695 -24.22 1.39 -6.12
CA GLU A 695 -25.69 1.31 -6.22
C GLU A 695 -26.35 2.58 -6.78
N SER A 696 -25.89 3.78 -6.38
CA SER A 696 -26.48 5.04 -6.84
C SER A 696 -26.20 5.37 -8.31
N GLU A 697 -25.17 4.75 -8.91
CA GLU A 697 -24.71 5.05 -10.27
C GLU A 697 -24.93 3.88 -11.25
N LEU A 698 -25.44 2.75 -10.74
CA LEU A 698 -25.89 1.59 -11.52
C LEU A 698 -27.38 1.64 -11.90
N ILE A 699 -28.10 2.70 -11.51
CA ILE A 699 -29.54 2.82 -11.77
C ILE A 699 -29.78 3.13 -13.25
N GLU A 700 -30.33 2.15 -13.99
CA GLU A 700 -30.60 2.27 -15.42
C GLU A 700 -31.85 3.11 -15.72
N GLU A 701 -32.83 3.13 -14.79
CA GLU A 701 -34.09 3.82 -14.98
C GLU A 701 -33.87 5.30 -15.31
N SER A 702 -34.34 5.72 -16.48
CA SER A 702 -34.16 7.09 -16.99
C SER A 702 -32.71 7.58 -16.91
N VAL A 703 -31.74 6.68 -17.06
CA VAL A 703 -30.30 7.04 -17.06
C VAL A 703 -29.88 7.71 -15.74
N LEU A 704 -30.60 7.42 -14.65
CA LEU A 704 -30.43 8.11 -13.38
C LEU A 704 -29.03 7.93 -12.79
N GLY A 705 -28.45 6.74 -12.95
CA GLY A 705 -27.10 6.45 -12.47
C GLY A 705 -26.03 7.37 -13.07
N VAL A 706 -26.12 7.62 -14.38
CA VAL A 706 -25.21 8.53 -15.10
C VAL A 706 -25.44 9.98 -14.67
N ARG A 707 -26.70 10.41 -14.52
CA ARG A 707 -27.03 11.77 -14.06
C ARG A 707 -26.57 12.04 -12.63
N ASN A 708 -26.66 11.04 -11.74
CA ASN A 708 -26.09 11.10 -10.39
C ASN A 708 -24.57 11.25 -10.43
N ALA A 709 -23.89 10.53 -11.33
CA ALA A 709 -22.45 10.62 -11.52
C ALA A 709 -22.05 12.02 -12.03
N ALA A 710 -22.81 12.58 -12.98
CA ALA A 710 -22.62 13.91 -13.50
C ALA A 710 -22.74 15.00 -12.42
N GLN A 711 -23.82 14.98 -11.63
CA GLN A 711 -23.99 15.92 -10.52
C GLN A 711 -22.83 15.85 -9.52
N ARG A 712 -22.36 14.65 -9.18
CA ARG A 712 -21.20 14.47 -8.32
C ARG A 712 -19.95 15.11 -8.92
N LYS A 713 -19.65 14.83 -10.19
CA LYS A 713 -18.41 15.30 -10.82
C LYS A 713 -18.41 16.79 -11.11
N LEU A 714 -19.57 17.41 -11.35
CA LEU A 714 -19.70 18.86 -11.39
C LEU A 714 -19.37 19.53 -10.05
N LEU A 715 -19.71 18.89 -8.93
CA LEU A 715 -19.27 19.35 -7.60
C LEU A 715 -17.77 19.16 -7.42
N ASP A 716 -17.22 17.99 -7.78
CA ASP A 716 -15.81 17.65 -7.56
C ASP A 716 -14.86 18.51 -8.43
N GLU A 717 -15.23 18.82 -9.68
CA GLU A 717 -14.38 19.55 -10.64
C GLU A 717 -14.65 21.05 -10.65
N LEU A 718 -15.92 21.46 -10.64
CA LEU A 718 -16.34 22.86 -10.84
C LEU A 718 -16.94 23.50 -9.58
N GLY A 719 -17.07 22.75 -8.48
CA GLY A 719 -17.63 23.25 -7.23
C GLY A 719 -19.13 23.56 -7.31
N ILE A 720 -19.83 23.03 -8.31
CA ILE A 720 -21.26 23.28 -8.52
C ILE A 720 -22.05 22.38 -7.58
N VAL A 721 -22.82 22.98 -6.67
CA VAL A 721 -23.60 22.25 -5.67
C VAL A 721 -24.85 21.61 -6.28
N ALA A 722 -25.34 20.54 -5.66
CA ALA A 722 -26.46 19.76 -6.18
C ALA A 722 -27.75 20.58 -6.38
N GLU A 723 -27.96 21.61 -5.55
CA GLU A 723 -29.10 22.53 -5.64
C GLU A 723 -29.07 23.40 -6.91
N ASP A 724 -27.87 23.65 -7.45
CA ASP A 724 -27.67 24.43 -8.68
C ASP A 724 -27.80 23.56 -9.93
N VAL A 725 -27.75 22.23 -9.80
CA VAL A 725 -27.89 21.26 -10.92
C VAL A 725 -28.67 20.01 -10.50
N PRO A 726 -30.00 20.09 -10.29
CA PRO A 726 -30.85 18.97 -9.94
C PRO A 726 -30.77 17.83 -10.96
N VAL A 727 -30.71 16.59 -10.48
CA VAL A 727 -30.48 15.40 -11.31
C VAL A 727 -31.58 15.19 -12.37
N ASP A 728 -32.81 15.55 -12.03
CA ASP A 728 -33.99 15.47 -12.88
C ASP A 728 -34.01 16.49 -14.02
N GLU A 729 -33.20 17.54 -13.96
CA GLU A 729 -33.12 18.57 -14.99
C GLU A 729 -32.07 18.29 -16.09
N PHE A 730 -31.19 17.29 -15.90
CA PHE A 730 -30.33 16.83 -16.99
C PHE A 730 -31.15 16.16 -18.08
N THR A 731 -30.96 16.61 -19.32
CA THR A 731 -31.56 16.02 -20.52
C THR A 731 -30.52 15.13 -21.22
N PRO A 732 -30.68 13.79 -21.22
CA PRO A 732 -29.84 12.90 -22.00
C PRO A 732 -30.19 13.02 -23.49
N LEU A 733 -29.23 13.40 -24.34
CA LEU A 733 -29.47 13.60 -25.77
C LEU A 733 -28.98 12.46 -26.65
N GLY A 734 -27.92 11.75 -26.26
CA GLY A 734 -27.37 10.68 -27.08
C GLY A 734 -26.31 9.87 -26.37
N ARG A 735 -25.89 8.79 -27.04
CA ARG A 735 -24.79 7.91 -26.61
C ARG A 735 -23.82 7.71 -27.76
N MET A 736 -22.52 7.79 -27.47
CA MET A 736 -21.48 7.49 -28.44
C MET A 736 -20.48 6.48 -27.89
N LEU A 737 -19.95 5.64 -28.78
CA LEU A 737 -18.88 4.71 -28.49
C LEU A 737 -17.65 5.17 -29.27
N TYR A 738 -16.55 5.44 -28.58
CA TYR A 738 -15.31 5.89 -29.21
C TYR A 738 -14.09 5.25 -28.54
N LYS A 739 -12.97 5.27 -29.26
CA LYS A 739 -11.65 4.83 -28.76
C LYS A 739 -10.61 5.87 -29.13
N ALA A 740 -9.85 6.35 -28.15
CA ALA A 740 -8.85 7.40 -28.36
C ALA A 740 -7.58 7.15 -27.51
N PRO A 741 -6.40 6.94 -28.14
CA PRO A 741 -5.13 6.91 -27.41
C PRO A 741 -4.74 8.33 -26.94
N SER A 742 -4.15 8.43 -25.74
CA SER A 742 -3.67 9.69 -25.15
C SER A 742 -2.16 9.88 -25.35
N ASP A 743 -1.33 8.99 -24.80
CA ASP A 743 0.14 9.12 -24.79
C ASP A 743 0.88 7.77 -24.95
N GLY A 744 0.24 6.80 -25.60
CA GLY A 744 0.78 5.45 -25.83
C GLY A 744 0.49 4.49 -24.67
N LYS A 745 0.74 4.89 -23.41
CA LYS A 745 0.35 4.08 -22.23
C LYS A 745 -1.14 4.22 -21.93
N TRP A 746 -1.64 5.45 -21.95
CA TRP A 746 -2.99 5.78 -21.56
C TRP A 746 -3.88 6.05 -22.75
N GLY A 747 -5.18 5.79 -22.59
CA GLY A 747 -6.22 6.14 -23.54
C GLY A 747 -7.60 5.89 -22.97
N GLU A 748 -8.59 6.05 -23.82
CA GLU A 748 -10.01 5.95 -23.48
C GLU A 748 -10.69 5.03 -24.51
N HIS A 749 -11.54 4.12 -24.02
CA HIS A 749 -12.44 3.32 -24.84
C HIS A 749 -13.78 3.27 -24.12
N GLU A 750 -14.69 4.13 -24.57
CA GLU A 750 -15.81 4.55 -23.74
C GLU A 750 -17.14 4.50 -24.48
N LEU A 751 -18.18 4.12 -23.74
CA LEU A 751 -19.57 4.36 -24.10
C LEU A 751 -20.06 5.59 -23.33
N ASP A 752 -20.01 6.75 -23.98
CA ASP A 752 -20.23 8.07 -23.40
C ASP A 752 -21.68 8.54 -23.57
N TYR A 753 -22.29 8.90 -22.46
CA TYR A 753 -23.61 9.52 -22.36
C TYR A 753 -23.53 11.05 -22.42
N LEU A 754 -24.26 11.64 -23.36
CA LEU A 754 -24.24 13.07 -23.63
C LEU A 754 -25.39 13.75 -22.89
N LEU A 755 -25.08 14.51 -21.84
CA LEU A 755 -26.04 15.15 -20.93
C LEU A 755 -26.04 16.67 -21.10
N PHE A 756 -27.21 17.26 -21.27
CA PHE A 756 -27.38 18.70 -21.43
C PHE A 756 -28.15 19.32 -20.27
N ILE A 757 -27.79 20.54 -19.90
CA ILE A 757 -28.50 21.36 -18.91
C ILE A 757 -28.35 22.84 -19.24
N VAL A 758 -29.41 23.63 -19.07
CA VAL A 758 -29.39 25.08 -19.27
C VAL A 758 -29.64 25.75 -17.93
N ARG A 759 -28.61 26.34 -17.32
CA ARG A 759 -28.68 26.93 -15.98
C ARG A 759 -27.55 27.91 -15.71
N ASP A 760 -27.85 28.97 -14.99
CA ASP A 760 -26.84 29.86 -14.43
C ASP A 760 -26.33 29.25 -13.11
N VAL A 761 -25.02 29.02 -13.02
CA VAL A 761 -24.37 28.33 -11.89
C VAL A 761 -23.22 29.15 -11.32
N LYS A 762 -22.92 28.93 -10.04
CA LYS A 762 -21.73 29.47 -9.39
C LYS A 762 -20.58 28.48 -9.52
N LEU A 763 -19.44 28.97 -9.98
CA LEU A 763 -18.26 28.16 -10.26
C LEU A 763 -17.20 28.36 -9.18
N GLN A 764 -16.67 27.26 -8.65
CA GLN A 764 -15.51 27.19 -7.76
C GLN A 764 -14.61 26.04 -8.24
N PRO A 765 -13.90 26.23 -9.37
CA PRO A 765 -13.14 25.15 -10.00
C PRO A 765 -12.03 24.64 -9.08
N ASN A 766 -11.88 23.32 -9.05
CA ASN A 766 -10.80 22.66 -8.35
C ASN A 766 -9.52 22.72 -9.20
N PRO A 767 -8.44 23.39 -8.75
CA PRO A 767 -7.23 23.58 -9.55
C PRO A 767 -6.51 22.27 -9.89
N ASP A 768 -6.75 21.20 -9.13
CA ASP A 768 -6.18 19.88 -9.39
C ASP A 768 -6.92 19.12 -10.51
N GLU A 769 -8.13 19.54 -10.86
CA GLU A 769 -8.95 18.91 -11.91
C GLU A 769 -9.09 19.83 -13.15
N VAL A 770 -9.09 21.15 -12.93
CA VAL A 770 -9.42 22.18 -13.92
C VAL A 770 -8.37 23.29 -13.92
N ALA A 771 -7.72 23.51 -15.05
CA ALA A 771 -6.74 24.59 -15.22
C ALA A 771 -7.41 25.94 -15.50
N GLU A 772 -8.41 25.95 -16.36
CA GLU A 772 -9.10 27.17 -16.81
C GLU A 772 -10.55 26.86 -17.17
N ILE A 773 -11.42 27.87 -17.12
CA ILE A 773 -12.83 27.79 -17.53
C ILE A 773 -13.19 29.00 -18.39
N LYS A 774 -14.13 28.81 -19.32
CA LYS A 774 -14.73 29.92 -20.07
C LYS A 774 -16.11 29.57 -20.60
N TYR A 775 -16.99 30.56 -20.62
CA TYR A 775 -18.21 30.50 -21.41
C TYR A 775 -17.89 30.90 -22.85
N VAL A 776 -18.41 30.18 -23.82
CA VAL A 776 -18.25 30.49 -25.25
C VAL A 776 -19.60 30.54 -25.94
N SER A 777 -19.77 31.56 -26.77
CA SER A 777 -20.83 31.61 -27.78
C SER A 777 -20.57 30.59 -28.89
N ARG A 778 -21.59 30.37 -29.71
CA ARG A 778 -21.52 29.49 -30.89
C ARG A 778 -20.41 29.92 -31.85
N GLU A 779 -20.25 31.22 -32.07
CA GLU A 779 -19.24 31.81 -32.95
C GLU A 779 -17.84 31.65 -32.36
N GLU A 780 -17.67 31.90 -31.05
CA GLU A 780 -16.38 31.71 -30.36
C GLU A 780 -15.95 30.25 -30.34
N LEU A 781 -16.90 29.30 -30.20
CA LEU A 781 -16.58 27.88 -30.31
C LEU A 781 -16.10 27.51 -31.72
N LYS A 782 -16.76 28.02 -32.77
CA LYS A 782 -16.30 27.81 -34.16
C LYS A 782 -14.90 28.36 -34.37
N GLU A 783 -14.58 29.51 -33.77
CA GLU A 783 -13.25 30.10 -33.85
C GLU A 783 -12.21 29.28 -33.07
N LEU A 784 -12.56 28.78 -31.89
CA LEU A 784 -11.73 27.87 -31.10
C LEU A 784 -11.36 26.62 -31.89
N VAL A 785 -12.35 26.02 -32.58
CA VAL A 785 -12.16 24.87 -33.45
C VAL A 785 -11.22 25.18 -34.62
N LYS A 786 -11.43 26.31 -35.31
CA LYS A 786 -10.53 26.73 -36.41
C LYS A 786 -9.09 26.91 -35.95
N LYS A 787 -8.87 27.45 -34.75
CA LYS A 787 -7.52 27.60 -34.18
C LYS A 787 -6.88 26.24 -33.90
N ALA A 788 -7.64 25.30 -33.34
CA ALA A 788 -7.17 23.94 -33.13
C ALA A 788 -6.82 23.24 -34.47
N ASP A 789 -7.66 23.37 -35.49
CA ASP A 789 -7.44 22.80 -36.83
C ASP A 789 -6.23 23.43 -37.54
N ALA A 790 -5.94 24.72 -37.26
CA ALA A 790 -4.76 25.43 -37.77
C ALA A 790 -3.45 25.02 -37.07
N GLY A 791 -3.51 24.13 -36.08
CA GLY A 791 -2.33 23.66 -35.34
C GLY A 791 -1.79 24.66 -34.33
N ASP A 792 -2.62 25.59 -33.83
CA ASP A 792 -2.24 26.48 -32.74
C ASP A 792 -1.92 25.64 -31.48
N GLU A 793 -0.63 25.62 -31.07
CA GLU A 793 -0.18 24.81 -29.94
C GLU A 793 -0.88 25.17 -28.62
N ALA A 794 -1.44 26.39 -28.51
CA ALA A 794 -2.18 26.84 -27.34
C ALA A 794 -3.62 26.29 -27.26
N VAL A 795 -4.16 25.71 -28.35
CA VAL A 795 -5.54 25.25 -28.42
C VAL A 795 -5.60 23.79 -28.88
N LYS A 796 -5.64 22.88 -27.90
CA LYS A 796 -5.91 21.45 -28.14
C LYS A 796 -7.28 21.09 -27.62
N LEU A 797 -8.08 20.37 -28.40
CA LEU A 797 -9.39 19.86 -28.01
C LEU A 797 -9.30 18.39 -27.65
N SER A 798 -10.08 17.95 -26.67
CA SER A 798 -10.22 16.52 -26.38
C SER A 798 -10.88 15.77 -27.55
N PRO A 799 -10.52 14.49 -27.79
CA PRO A 799 -11.08 13.71 -28.91
C PRO A 799 -12.61 13.58 -28.84
N TRP A 800 -13.16 13.24 -27.68
CA TRP A 800 -14.61 13.07 -27.51
C TRP A 800 -15.37 14.39 -27.72
N PHE A 801 -14.85 15.51 -27.23
CA PHE A 801 -15.47 16.81 -27.45
C PHE A 801 -15.44 17.18 -28.94
N ARG A 802 -14.33 16.89 -29.63
CA ARG A 802 -14.22 17.09 -31.07
C ARG A 802 -15.26 16.27 -31.83
N LEU A 803 -15.40 14.98 -31.50
CA LEU A 803 -16.41 14.10 -32.08
C LEU A 803 -17.82 14.66 -31.89
N VAL A 804 -18.15 15.16 -30.70
CA VAL A 804 -19.47 15.75 -30.44
C VAL A 804 -19.68 17.04 -31.22
N VAL A 805 -18.67 17.91 -31.30
CA VAL A 805 -18.71 19.17 -32.06
C VAL A 805 -18.99 18.92 -33.54
N ASP A 806 -18.26 17.97 -34.14
CA ASP A 806 -18.32 17.70 -35.58
C ASP A 806 -19.62 17.00 -36.00
N ASN A 807 -20.16 16.15 -35.14
CA ASN A 807 -21.29 15.30 -35.51
C ASN A 807 -22.65 15.84 -35.03
N PHE A 808 -22.69 16.52 -33.87
CA PHE A 808 -23.96 16.76 -33.16
C PHE A 808 -24.15 18.18 -32.65
N LEU A 809 -23.13 18.75 -31.99
CA LEU A 809 -23.30 19.90 -31.08
C LEU A 809 -23.95 21.10 -31.75
N MET A 810 -23.56 21.43 -32.99
CA MET A 810 -24.09 22.60 -33.69
C MET A 810 -25.60 22.49 -33.94
N LYS A 811 -26.11 21.27 -34.21
CA LYS A 811 -27.55 21.03 -34.38
C LYS A 811 -28.26 21.04 -33.03
N TRP A 812 -27.69 20.42 -32.00
CA TRP A 812 -28.26 20.43 -30.65
C TRP A 812 -28.29 21.84 -30.04
N TRP A 813 -27.33 22.70 -30.38
CA TRP A 813 -27.32 24.10 -29.97
C TRP A 813 -28.57 24.86 -30.47
N ASP A 814 -29.07 24.56 -31.67
CA ASP A 814 -30.33 25.13 -32.16
C ASP A 814 -31.52 24.73 -31.27
N HIS A 815 -31.50 23.51 -30.73
CA HIS A 815 -32.53 23.04 -29.78
C HIS A 815 -32.37 23.65 -28.40
N VAL A 816 -31.14 23.92 -27.95
CA VAL A 816 -30.87 24.68 -26.71
C VAL A 816 -31.51 26.06 -26.80
N GLU A 817 -31.23 26.83 -27.87
CA GLU A 817 -31.75 28.19 -28.06
C GLU A 817 -33.28 28.24 -28.21
N LYS A 818 -33.87 27.20 -28.79
CA LYS A 818 -35.33 27.07 -28.96
C LYS A 818 -36.05 26.49 -27.75
N GLY A 819 -35.32 25.98 -26.75
CA GLY A 819 -35.90 25.26 -25.62
C GLY A 819 -36.56 23.92 -25.98
N THR A 820 -36.10 23.27 -27.05
CA THR A 820 -36.67 22.02 -27.63
C THR A 820 -35.72 20.83 -27.52
N LEU A 821 -34.80 20.83 -26.54
CA LEU A 821 -33.79 19.78 -26.35
C LEU A 821 -34.35 18.35 -26.36
N ILE A 822 -35.54 18.14 -25.78
CA ILE A 822 -36.18 16.82 -25.70
C ILE A 822 -36.48 16.25 -27.11
N GLU A 823 -36.76 17.11 -28.10
CA GLU A 823 -37.04 16.68 -29.48
C GLU A 823 -35.79 16.15 -30.19
N ALA A 824 -34.60 16.55 -29.73
CA ALA A 824 -33.32 16.13 -30.29
C ALA A 824 -32.75 14.85 -29.64
N ALA A 825 -33.41 14.33 -28.60
CA ALA A 825 -32.91 13.19 -27.84
C ALA A 825 -33.05 11.87 -28.61
N ASP A 826 -31.93 11.21 -28.88
CA ASP A 826 -31.85 9.84 -29.38
C ASP A 826 -31.04 8.97 -28.42
N MET A 827 -31.74 8.43 -27.42
CA MET A 827 -31.15 7.48 -26.48
C MET A 827 -31.20 6.03 -26.96
N LYS A 828 -31.77 5.75 -28.15
CA LYS A 828 -31.84 4.38 -28.67
C LYS A 828 -30.58 4.03 -29.46
N THR A 829 -30.08 4.97 -30.24
CA THR A 829 -28.86 4.78 -31.03
C THR A 829 -27.60 4.90 -30.15
N ILE A 830 -26.61 4.06 -30.42
CA ILE A 830 -25.24 4.21 -29.93
C ILE A 830 -24.38 4.56 -31.15
N HIS A 831 -23.91 5.79 -31.23
CA HIS A 831 -23.10 6.27 -32.35
C HIS A 831 -21.67 5.76 -32.20
N LYS A 832 -21.25 4.80 -33.02
CA LYS A 832 -19.87 4.32 -33.07
C LYS A 832 -19.04 5.30 -33.90
N LEU A 833 -18.11 6.03 -33.26
CA LEU A 833 -17.38 7.15 -33.84
C LEU A 833 -15.86 6.95 -33.79
#